data_AF-A0A4Z0AA06-F1
#
_entry.id   AF-A0A4Z0AA06-F1
#
_cell.length_a   1.000
_cell.length_b   1.000
_cell.length_c   1.000
_cell.angle_alpha   90.00
_cell.angle_beta   90.00
_cell.angle_gamma   90.00
#
_symmetry.space_group_name_H-M   'P 1'
#
loop_
_entity.id
_entity.type
_entity.pdbx_description
1 polymer ?
#
loop_
_entity_poly.entity_id
_entity_poly.type
_entity_poly.pdbx_seq_one_letter_code
_entity_poly.pdbx_strand_id
1 'polypeptide(L)'
;MPDKRLHGDKWGAVWWYDLLVVQMERAGPAFVKLAQWAASRADLFPELLCDRLGKLHSRVTPHALKHTKKVIERVFQRPFAEVFEEFNEIPIGTGAIAQVYKAILKVDLLPPSYFDPKRTPKSGPGALAPSIIPDAKPSVPTAAVAVKVLHPRVNKLIARDLAIMHIFADVITLVPGMEWVSLPEEVDVFGRMMHEQLDLRIEADNLVTFEHNFLTKKEPITFPRPLRTWSTQDILIEEYQNAVPLEMFLKNGGGPFDSQLAELGLDAFLNMLLLDNFVHSDLHPGNIMVKFTKPSTSALLKTLWTSLILDSAAQIPPTHDNPDSDEAVSRLKSLASTPEVWAEELHSLHEEGYLPELVFIDAGLVTSLNEKNRKDFLDLFRAVAEFDGYRTGQLMIERCRMPELAVDPETFALKMQHIVLNVKRKTFSLGHIKISDILTDVLTAVRQHHVKMEGDFINTVISILLLEGIGRQLNPDLDLFKSALPILRQLGRQMTTQEGMSQLPGGNTGALLKVWVWLEARELASAALTNVGSPVEKEQYVGETESLRAMGAAAPGLVPAVIAAGFVDSDGQESASGEGRPYFVSEYKDLTSLTEKSGQVLGRRLATELHRCESSKGFGFHVPTFCGATRMRNGWSETWEECFGTKIGDLLASLKAEGGYSDLCKKGEEVQKRVIPALLGHLQIEPVLLHGDLWSGNTGTDTKTGEPVIFDPSSFYGHNEADLAIARIFGGIPRSFFTTYHKHFPKTEPVDQYELRGDLYELFHYLNHTVIFGGGYAGSAMRKMNTLLNAV
;
A
#
# COMPACT_ATOMS: atom_id res chain seq x y z
N MET A 1 -16.52 -24.30 20.12
CA MET A 1 -15.85 -22.98 20.07
C MET A 1 -14.90 -22.98 18.89
N PRO A 2 -14.76 -21.88 18.14
CA PRO A 2 -13.76 -21.80 17.09
C PRO A 2 -12.37 -21.91 17.71
N ASP A 3 -11.58 -22.86 17.20
CA ASP A 3 -10.25 -23.18 17.72
C ASP A 3 -9.25 -22.16 17.16
N LYS A 4 -8.41 -21.57 18.01
CA LYS A 4 -7.37 -20.62 17.57
C LYS A 4 -6.38 -21.25 16.59
N ARG A 5 -6.27 -22.58 16.56
CA ARG A 5 -5.46 -23.32 15.58
C ARG A 5 -6.07 -23.37 14.17
N LEU A 6 -7.33 -22.99 14.02
CA LEU A 6 -8.09 -23.05 12.76
C LEU A 6 -8.48 -21.65 12.24
N HIS A 7 -7.76 -20.60 12.64
CA HIS A 7 -8.00 -19.21 12.19
C HIS A 7 -9.46 -18.72 12.36
N GLY A 8 -10.19 -19.25 13.35
CA GLY A 8 -11.59 -18.88 13.61
C GLY A 8 -12.63 -19.79 12.95
N ASP A 9 -12.23 -20.76 12.12
CA ASP A 9 -13.13 -21.71 11.48
C ASP A 9 -13.47 -22.94 12.35
N LYS A 10 -14.62 -23.56 12.03
CA LYS A 10 -15.06 -24.80 12.67
C LYS A 10 -14.37 -26.00 12.03
N TRP A 11 -13.99 -27.00 12.84
CA TRP A 11 -13.36 -28.24 12.34
C TRP A 11 -14.10 -28.91 11.17
N GLY A 12 -15.44 -28.92 11.19
CA GLY A 12 -16.24 -29.45 10.09
C GLY A 12 -16.10 -28.67 8.78
N ALA A 13 -15.89 -27.36 8.84
CA ALA A 13 -15.62 -26.54 7.66
C ALA A 13 -14.24 -26.85 7.07
N VAL A 14 -13.23 -27.01 7.93
CA VAL A 14 -11.86 -27.37 7.49
C VAL A 14 -11.83 -28.73 6.79
N TRP A 15 -12.54 -29.73 7.33
CA TRP A 15 -12.69 -31.02 6.66
C TRP A 15 -13.35 -30.90 5.28
N TRP A 16 -14.38 -30.05 5.16
CA TRP A 16 -15.02 -29.75 3.88
C TRP A 16 -14.06 -29.07 2.89
N TYR A 17 -13.20 -28.17 3.35
CA TYR A 17 -12.19 -27.51 2.51
C TYR A 17 -11.21 -28.53 1.93
N ASP A 18 -10.70 -29.44 2.78
CA ASP A 18 -9.78 -30.50 2.35
C ASP A 18 -10.47 -31.46 1.35
N LEU A 19 -11.74 -31.80 1.58
CA LEU A 19 -12.52 -32.61 0.64
C LEU A 19 -12.70 -31.90 -0.72
N LEU A 20 -13.03 -30.60 -0.70
CA LEU A 20 -13.22 -29.78 -1.90
C LEU A 20 -11.95 -29.74 -2.74
N VAL A 21 -10.80 -29.47 -2.12
CA VAL A 21 -9.48 -29.46 -2.79
C VAL A 21 -9.21 -30.78 -3.51
N VAL A 22 -9.42 -31.92 -2.83
CA VAL A 22 -9.23 -33.25 -3.43
C VAL A 22 -10.15 -33.49 -4.61
N GLN A 23 -11.40 -33.02 -4.56
CA GLN A 23 -12.32 -33.16 -5.69
C GLN A 23 -11.96 -32.25 -6.85
N MET A 24 -11.51 -31.01 -6.59
CA MET A 24 -11.08 -30.08 -7.64
C MET A 24 -9.84 -30.59 -8.38
N GLU A 25 -8.88 -31.19 -7.66
CA GLU A 25 -7.72 -31.85 -8.27
C GLU A 25 -8.13 -33.02 -9.18
N ARG A 26 -9.09 -33.84 -8.73
CA ARG A 26 -9.62 -34.98 -9.49
C ARG A 26 -10.46 -34.56 -10.71
N ALA A 27 -11.18 -33.44 -10.61
CA ALA A 27 -12.05 -32.95 -11.67
C ALA A 27 -11.27 -32.44 -12.89
N GLY A 28 -9.99 -32.11 -12.71
CA GLY A 28 -9.04 -31.88 -13.80
C GLY A 28 -8.58 -30.42 -13.95
N PRO A 29 -7.86 -30.11 -15.04
CA PRO A 29 -7.12 -28.84 -15.18
C PRO A 29 -7.96 -27.57 -15.06
N ALA A 30 -9.20 -27.58 -15.57
CA ALA A 30 -10.10 -26.43 -15.46
C ALA A 30 -10.49 -26.13 -14.01
N PHE A 31 -10.75 -27.17 -13.21
CA PHE A 31 -11.08 -27.01 -11.79
C PHE A 31 -9.86 -26.67 -10.94
N VAL A 32 -8.66 -27.14 -11.31
CA VAL A 32 -7.41 -26.70 -10.68
C VAL A 32 -7.17 -25.20 -10.96
N LYS A 33 -7.41 -24.73 -12.19
CA LYS A 33 -7.32 -23.30 -12.52
C LYS A 33 -8.41 -22.49 -11.81
N LEU A 34 -9.62 -23.01 -11.70
CA LEU A 34 -10.69 -22.39 -10.89
C LEU A 34 -10.29 -22.31 -9.42
N ALA A 35 -9.66 -23.34 -8.86
CA ALA A 35 -9.16 -23.34 -7.49
C ALA A 35 -8.08 -22.28 -7.28
N GLN A 36 -7.12 -22.15 -8.20
CA GLN A 36 -6.10 -21.11 -8.17
C GLN A 36 -6.72 -19.71 -8.26
N TRP A 37 -7.72 -19.52 -9.12
CA TRP A 37 -8.48 -18.27 -9.21
C TRP A 37 -9.29 -17.98 -7.93
N ALA A 38 -9.92 -19.00 -7.34
CA ALA A 38 -10.66 -18.85 -6.08
C ALA A 38 -9.73 -18.59 -4.88
N ALA A 39 -8.51 -19.15 -4.91
CA ALA A 39 -7.50 -18.94 -3.88
C ALA A 39 -7.05 -17.48 -3.76
N SER A 40 -7.16 -16.70 -4.85
CA SER A 40 -6.82 -15.29 -4.82
C SER A 40 -7.99 -14.41 -4.32
N ARG A 41 -9.23 -14.93 -4.29
CA ARG A 41 -10.45 -14.20 -3.94
C ARG A 41 -10.78 -14.21 -2.44
N ALA A 42 -9.88 -13.70 -1.62
CA ALA A 42 -10.08 -13.55 -0.18
C ALA A 42 -11.21 -12.56 0.20
N ASP A 43 -11.68 -11.75 -0.76
CA ASP A 43 -12.90 -10.95 -0.63
C ASP A 43 -14.18 -11.82 -0.58
N LEU A 44 -14.17 -12.96 -1.25
CA LEU A 44 -15.30 -13.89 -1.35
C LEU A 44 -15.19 -15.10 -0.43
N PHE A 45 -13.98 -15.64 -0.25
CA PHE A 45 -13.75 -16.92 0.42
C PHE A 45 -12.97 -16.77 1.74
N PRO A 46 -13.17 -17.67 2.71
CA PRO A 46 -12.36 -17.70 3.93
C PRO A 46 -10.86 -17.89 3.64
N GLU A 47 -10.02 -17.19 4.40
CA GLU A 47 -8.55 -17.23 4.26
C GLU A 47 -7.98 -18.66 4.27
N LEU A 48 -8.47 -19.51 5.19
CA LEU A 48 -8.00 -20.89 5.29
C LEU A 48 -8.37 -21.75 4.06
N LEU A 49 -9.50 -21.46 3.41
CA LEU A 49 -9.88 -22.12 2.17
C LEU A 49 -8.99 -21.65 1.01
N CYS A 50 -8.73 -20.34 0.93
CA CYS A 50 -7.82 -19.78 -0.06
C CYS A 50 -6.42 -20.40 0.03
N ASP A 51 -5.87 -20.51 1.24
CA ASP A 51 -4.59 -21.17 1.52
C ASP A 51 -4.53 -22.63 1.06
N ARG A 52 -5.65 -23.35 1.19
CA ARG A 52 -5.75 -24.75 0.78
C ARG A 52 -5.83 -24.88 -0.73
N LEU A 53 -6.63 -24.03 -1.38
CA LEU A 53 -6.77 -23.98 -2.83
C LEU A 53 -5.48 -23.51 -3.52
N GLY A 54 -4.74 -22.58 -2.92
CA GLY A 54 -3.48 -22.05 -3.45
C GLY A 54 -2.35 -23.07 -3.53
N LYS A 55 -2.45 -24.19 -2.79
CA LYS A 55 -1.45 -25.27 -2.79
C LYS A 55 -1.66 -26.30 -3.91
N LEU A 56 -2.72 -26.16 -4.70
CA LEU A 56 -2.98 -27.05 -5.83
C LEU A 56 -1.97 -26.81 -6.96
N HIS A 57 -1.05 -27.75 -7.14
CA HIS A 57 -0.15 -27.77 -8.29
C HIS A 57 -0.73 -28.61 -9.44
N SER A 58 -0.59 -28.13 -10.68
CA SER A 58 -1.01 -28.88 -11.85
C SER A 58 0.03 -29.94 -12.22
N ARG A 59 -0.06 -31.17 -11.67
CA ARG A 59 0.66 -32.32 -12.24
C ARG A 59 -0.11 -32.84 -13.45
N VAL A 60 0.09 -32.19 -14.59
CA VAL A 60 -0.54 -32.59 -15.84
C VAL A 60 0.36 -33.59 -16.56
N THR A 61 -0.25 -34.66 -17.09
CA THR A 61 0.46 -35.61 -17.93
C THR A 61 0.83 -34.93 -19.26
N PRO A 62 2.11 -34.91 -19.66
CA PRO A 62 2.51 -34.31 -20.93
C PRO A 62 1.80 -34.98 -22.10
N HIS A 63 1.43 -34.20 -23.11
CA HIS A 63 0.96 -34.77 -24.36
C HIS A 63 2.13 -35.41 -25.13
N ALA A 64 1.82 -36.40 -25.96
CA ALA A 64 2.83 -37.11 -26.75
C ALA A 64 3.52 -36.15 -27.74
N LEU A 65 4.85 -36.20 -27.81
CA LEU A 65 5.69 -35.38 -28.69
C LEU A 65 5.25 -35.39 -30.17
N LYS A 66 4.61 -36.49 -30.62
CA LYS A 66 4.02 -36.59 -31.96
C LYS A 66 3.01 -35.47 -32.27
N HIS A 67 2.24 -35.03 -31.26
CA HIS A 67 1.33 -33.89 -31.40
C HIS A 67 2.12 -32.60 -31.62
N THR A 68 3.13 -32.35 -30.78
CA THR A 68 4.05 -31.20 -30.88
C THR A 68 4.69 -31.10 -32.26
N LYS A 69 5.28 -32.20 -32.76
CA LYS A 69 5.92 -32.25 -34.08
C LYS A 69 4.94 -31.87 -35.20
N LYS A 70 3.71 -32.41 -35.15
CA LYS A 70 2.66 -32.06 -36.13
C LYS A 70 2.27 -30.58 -36.10
N VAL A 71 2.15 -30.00 -34.90
CA VAL A 71 1.82 -28.57 -34.75
C VAL A 71 2.94 -27.71 -35.34
N ILE A 72 4.20 -28.03 -35.03
CA ILE A 72 5.38 -27.33 -35.54
C ILE A 72 5.45 -27.43 -37.06
N GLU A 73 5.36 -28.63 -37.63
CA GLU A 73 5.43 -28.85 -39.09
C GLU A 73 4.35 -28.08 -39.85
N ARG A 74 3.14 -28.04 -39.28
CA ARG A 74 2.02 -27.26 -39.83
C ARG A 74 2.29 -25.75 -39.77
N VAL A 75 2.98 -25.24 -38.76
CA VAL A 75 3.18 -23.79 -38.59
C VAL A 75 4.37 -23.30 -39.40
N PHE A 76 5.48 -24.03 -39.36
CA PHE A 76 6.68 -23.71 -40.13
C PHE A 76 6.59 -24.11 -41.61
N GLN A 77 5.59 -24.93 -41.98
CA GLN A 77 5.43 -25.49 -43.33
C GLN A 77 6.70 -26.22 -43.81
N ARG A 78 7.42 -26.85 -42.87
CA ARG A 78 8.68 -27.56 -43.07
C ARG A 78 8.70 -28.83 -42.21
N PRO A 79 9.43 -29.89 -42.62
CA PRO A 79 9.64 -31.06 -41.78
C PRO A 79 10.27 -30.70 -40.44
N PHE A 80 9.90 -31.37 -39.35
CA PHE A 80 10.38 -31.03 -38.00
C PHE A 80 11.91 -30.98 -37.89
N ALA A 81 12.60 -31.91 -38.54
CA ALA A 81 14.07 -32.00 -38.55
C ALA A 81 14.75 -30.82 -39.27
N GLU A 82 14.00 -30.04 -40.05
CA GLU A 82 14.53 -28.89 -40.78
C GLU A 82 14.34 -27.56 -40.05
N VAL A 83 13.55 -27.53 -38.96
CA VAL A 83 13.17 -26.29 -38.25
C VAL A 83 14.22 -25.89 -37.20
N PHE A 84 14.76 -26.87 -36.47
CA PHE A 84 15.67 -26.62 -35.34
C PHE A 84 17.07 -27.19 -35.60
N GLU A 85 18.09 -26.54 -35.06
CA GLU A 85 19.43 -27.12 -34.93
C GLU A 85 19.46 -28.12 -33.77
N GLU A 86 18.81 -27.78 -32.67
CA GLU A 86 18.64 -28.63 -31.50
C GLU A 86 17.21 -28.48 -30.96
N PHE A 87 16.59 -29.59 -30.55
CA PHE A 87 15.29 -29.57 -29.89
C PHE A 87 15.30 -30.57 -28.73
N ASN A 88 15.09 -30.07 -27.51
CA ASN A 88 14.96 -30.94 -26.36
C ASN A 88 13.58 -31.61 -26.40
N GLU A 89 13.54 -32.93 -26.59
CA GLU A 89 12.28 -33.70 -26.67
C GLU A 89 11.55 -33.82 -25.32
N ILE A 90 12.24 -33.52 -24.21
CA ILE A 90 11.66 -33.47 -22.88
C ILE A 90 11.18 -32.04 -22.61
N PRO A 91 9.88 -31.83 -22.31
CA PRO A 91 9.38 -30.49 -22.01
C PRO A 91 10.05 -29.95 -20.74
N ILE A 92 10.46 -28.68 -20.78
CA ILE A 92 11.03 -27.96 -19.63
C ILE A 92 9.95 -27.53 -18.63
N GLY A 93 8.70 -27.45 -19.08
CA GLY A 93 7.54 -27.13 -18.25
C GLY A 93 6.26 -27.73 -18.82
N THR A 94 5.36 -28.22 -17.96
CA THR A 94 4.04 -28.73 -18.36
C THR A 94 2.98 -28.04 -17.51
N GLY A 95 2.16 -27.21 -18.14
CA GLY A 95 1.07 -26.46 -17.50
C GLY A 95 -0.29 -27.11 -17.72
N ALA A 96 -1.34 -26.40 -17.30
CA ALA A 96 -2.73 -26.86 -17.41
C ALA A 96 -3.22 -26.98 -18.87
N ILE A 97 -2.77 -26.06 -19.73
CA ILE A 97 -3.27 -25.91 -21.10
C ILE A 97 -2.21 -26.17 -22.18
N ALA A 98 -0.94 -26.13 -21.82
CA ALA A 98 0.18 -26.21 -22.75
C ALA A 98 1.42 -26.83 -22.07
N GLN A 99 2.39 -27.26 -22.87
CA GLN A 99 3.72 -27.61 -22.39
C GLN A 99 4.80 -26.90 -23.22
N VAL A 100 5.95 -26.64 -22.60
CA VAL A 100 7.02 -25.79 -23.13
C VAL A 100 8.28 -26.63 -23.36
N TYR A 101 8.94 -26.38 -24.49
CA TYR A 101 10.19 -27.02 -24.88
C TYR A 101 11.30 -26.00 -25.06
N LYS A 102 12.54 -26.41 -24.81
CA LYS A 102 13.73 -25.64 -25.19
C LYS A 102 14.22 -26.11 -26.56
N ALA A 103 14.51 -25.18 -27.46
CA ALA A 103 15.07 -25.48 -28.77
C ALA A 103 16.06 -24.39 -29.23
N ILE A 104 16.85 -24.68 -30.26
CA ILE A 104 17.68 -23.73 -31.00
C ILE A 104 17.12 -23.66 -32.41
N LEU A 105 16.58 -22.50 -32.79
CA LEU A 105 16.00 -22.29 -34.12
C LEU A 105 17.11 -22.06 -35.15
N LYS A 106 16.93 -22.57 -36.37
CA LYS A 106 17.87 -22.25 -37.45
C LYS A 106 17.85 -20.76 -37.77
N VAL A 107 19.03 -20.22 -38.05
CA VAL A 107 19.25 -18.78 -38.27
C VAL A 107 18.41 -18.23 -39.43
N ASP A 108 18.13 -19.02 -40.47
CA ASP A 108 17.30 -18.59 -41.62
C ASP A 108 15.82 -18.34 -41.27
N LEU A 109 15.37 -18.83 -40.11
CA LEU A 109 14.01 -18.65 -39.61
C LEU A 109 13.90 -17.46 -38.64
N LEU A 110 15.01 -16.82 -38.27
CA LEU A 110 15.03 -15.64 -37.39
C LEU A 110 14.98 -14.35 -38.24
N PRO A 111 14.06 -13.41 -37.96
CA PRO A 111 14.04 -12.14 -38.68
C PRO A 111 15.30 -11.32 -38.32
N PRO A 112 15.84 -10.49 -39.24
CA PRO A 112 17.04 -9.70 -38.95
C PRO A 112 16.92 -8.81 -37.71
N SER A 113 15.74 -8.24 -37.47
CA SER A 113 15.45 -7.40 -36.29
C SER A 113 15.42 -8.18 -34.98
N TYR A 114 15.43 -9.51 -35.01
CA TYR A 114 15.47 -10.33 -33.80
C TYR A 114 16.73 -10.08 -32.98
N PHE A 115 17.84 -9.73 -33.62
CA PHE A 115 19.12 -9.44 -32.98
C PHE A 115 19.30 -7.96 -32.61
N ASP A 116 18.25 -7.14 -32.73
CA ASP A 116 18.32 -5.74 -32.31
C ASP A 116 18.39 -5.65 -30.76
N PRO A 117 19.23 -4.75 -30.20
CA PRO A 117 19.34 -4.57 -28.75
C PRO A 117 17.99 -4.23 -28.11
N LYS A 118 17.67 -4.87 -26.97
CA LYS A 118 16.40 -4.66 -26.26
C LYS A 118 16.25 -3.31 -25.55
N ARG A 119 17.32 -2.53 -25.39
CA ARG A 119 17.27 -1.21 -24.71
C ARG A 119 18.09 -0.20 -25.47
N THR A 120 17.62 1.05 -25.48
CA THR A 120 18.37 2.19 -26.02
C THR A 120 18.70 3.16 -24.87
N PRO A 121 19.98 3.49 -24.63
CA PRO A 121 20.33 4.42 -23.55
C PRO A 121 19.83 5.83 -23.88
N LYS A 122 19.04 6.44 -22.97
CA LYS A 122 18.62 7.84 -23.08
C LYS A 122 19.80 8.78 -22.80
N SER A 123 20.33 9.44 -23.83
CA SER A 123 21.11 10.67 -23.71
C SER A 123 20.17 11.89 -23.78
N GLY A 124 19.60 12.31 -22.65
CA GLY A 124 18.70 13.48 -22.61
C GLY A 124 18.95 14.37 -21.38
N PRO A 125 18.97 15.72 -21.52
CA PRO A 125 19.19 16.65 -20.42
C PRO A 125 17.90 16.79 -19.60
N GLY A 126 17.76 16.02 -18.52
CA GLY A 126 16.58 16.08 -17.65
C GLY A 126 16.52 15.06 -16.51
N ALA A 127 17.48 14.14 -16.41
CA ALA A 127 17.55 13.18 -15.30
C ALA A 127 18.34 13.77 -14.12
N LEU A 128 17.66 14.47 -13.21
CA LEU A 128 18.21 15.03 -11.96
C LEU A 128 18.02 14.10 -10.73
N ALA A 129 17.98 12.78 -10.93
CA ALA A 129 18.01 11.83 -9.81
C ALA A 129 19.21 10.88 -10.00
N PRO A 130 20.11 10.76 -9.01
CA PRO A 130 21.17 9.75 -9.05
C PRO A 130 20.53 8.37 -8.92
N SER A 131 20.61 7.56 -9.97
CA SER A 131 20.28 6.14 -9.88
C SER A 131 21.47 5.40 -9.28
N ILE A 132 21.22 4.52 -8.32
CA ILE A 132 22.24 3.74 -7.61
C ILE A 132 22.82 2.63 -8.51
N ILE A 133 22.14 2.31 -9.63
CA ILE A 133 22.46 1.16 -10.47
C ILE A 133 23.12 1.64 -11.79
N PRO A 134 24.34 1.19 -12.12
CA PRO A 134 25.00 1.50 -13.40
C PRO A 134 24.21 0.93 -14.60
N ASP A 135 24.17 1.67 -15.71
CA ASP A 135 23.54 1.21 -16.96
C ASP A 135 24.18 -0.10 -17.48
N ALA A 136 23.45 -1.22 -17.37
CA ALA A 136 23.86 -2.50 -17.95
C ALA A 136 23.74 -2.47 -19.49
N LYS A 137 24.63 -3.16 -20.22
CA LYS A 137 24.51 -3.31 -21.68
C LYS A 137 23.21 -4.05 -22.01
N PRO A 138 22.45 -3.66 -23.06
CA PRO A 138 21.26 -4.40 -23.46
C PRO A 138 21.63 -5.81 -23.91
N SER A 139 20.93 -6.82 -23.38
CA SER A 139 21.06 -8.19 -23.88
C SER A 139 20.51 -8.29 -25.31
N VAL A 140 21.20 -9.05 -26.16
CA VAL A 140 20.76 -9.40 -27.52
C VAL A 140 20.21 -10.82 -27.48
N PRO A 141 19.01 -11.08 -28.04
CA PRO A 141 18.45 -12.43 -28.10
C PRO A 141 19.37 -13.42 -28.83
N THR A 142 19.48 -14.65 -28.32
CA THR A 142 20.19 -15.75 -28.99
C THR A 142 19.21 -16.56 -29.84
N ALA A 143 19.71 -17.46 -30.71
CA ALA A 143 18.86 -18.39 -31.46
C ALA A 143 18.11 -19.41 -30.58
N ALA A 144 18.37 -19.46 -29.26
CA ALA A 144 17.65 -20.32 -28.34
C ALA A 144 16.23 -19.79 -28.08
N VAL A 145 15.25 -20.67 -28.24
CA VAL A 145 13.82 -20.35 -28.13
C VAL A 145 13.10 -21.27 -27.16
N ALA A 146 12.09 -20.73 -26.48
CA ALA A 146 11.07 -21.48 -25.80
C ALA A 146 9.90 -21.72 -26.76
N VAL A 147 9.43 -22.97 -26.83
CA VAL A 147 8.37 -23.42 -27.73
C VAL A 147 7.21 -23.95 -26.89
N LYS A 148 6.18 -23.11 -26.70
CA LYS A 148 4.97 -23.43 -25.92
C LYS A 148 3.89 -23.96 -26.86
N VAL A 149 3.40 -25.17 -26.61
CA VAL A 149 2.40 -25.85 -27.47
C VAL A 149 1.18 -26.29 -26.67
N LEU A 150 -0.01 -25.92 -27.14
CA LEU A 150 -1.27 -26.29 -26.51
C LEU A 150 -1.51 -27.80 -26.50
N HIS A 151 -2.09 -28.31 -25.40
CA HIS A 151 -2.51 -29.70 -25.29
C HIS A 151 -3.60 -30.05 -26.31
N PRO A 152 -3.62 -31.30 -26.81
CA PRO A 152 -4.59 -31.72 -27.82
C PRO A 152 -6.02 -31.64 -27.27
N ARG A 153 -6.92 -30.98 -28.02
CA ARG A 153 -8.35 -30.82 -27.69
C ARG A 153 -8.63 -30.02 -26.40
N VAL A 154 -7.67 -29.27 -25.88
CA VAL A 154 -7.84 -28.48 -24.65
C VAL A 154 -9.01 -27.50 -24.73
N ASN A 155 -9.22 -26.84 -25.88
CA ASN A 155 -10.36 -25.95 -26.11
C ASN A 155 -11.72 -26.65 -25.86
N LYS A 156 -11.89 -27.88 -26.39
CA LYS A 156 -13.12 -28.65 -26.19
C LYS A 156 -13.34 -29.09 -24.74
N LEU A 157 -12.25 -29.37 -24.01
CA LEU A 157 -12.33 -29.75 -22.60
C LEU A 157 -12.74 -28.56 -21.75
N ILE A 158 -12.10 -27.40 -21.94
CA ILE A 158 -12.43 -26.17 -21.22
C ILE A 158 -13.87 -25.74 -21.50
N ALA A 159 -14.31 -25.75 -22.76
CA ALA A 159 -15.69 -25.39 -23.12
C ALA A 159 -16.73 -26.29 -22.43
N ARG A 160 -16.47 -27.60 -22.35
CA ARG A 160 -17.33 -28.54 -21.62
C ARG A 160 -17.33 -28.25 -20.12
N ASP A 161 -16.16 -28.02 -19.53
CA ASP A 161 -16.04 -27.83 -18.10
C ASP A 161 -16.71 -26.51 -17.68
N LEU A 162 -16.59 -25.43 -18.46
CA LEU A 162 -17.32 -24.18 -18.24
C LEU A 162 -18.84 -24.36 -18.33
N ALA A 163 -19.34 -25.13 -19.29
CA ALA A 163 -20.76 -25.43 -19.39
C ALA A 163 -21.27 -26.19 -18.15
N ILE A 164 -20.49 -27.13 -17.61
CA ILE A 164 -20.82 -27.82 -16.36
C ILE A 164 -20.82 -26.83 -15.20
N MET A 165 -19.81 -25.97 -15.09
CA MET A 165 -19.72 -24.96 -14.02
C MET A 165 -20.93 -24.02 -14.03
N HIS A 166 -21.37 -23.56 -15.21
CA HIS A 166 -22.55 -22.71 -15.35
C HIS A 166 -23.81 -23.37 -14.80
N ILE A 167 -24.07 -24.63 -15.16
CA ILE A 167 -25.24 -25.38 -14.67
C ILE A 167 -25.24 -25.43 -13.13
N PHE A 168 -24.09 -25.71 -12.52
CA PHE A 168 -23.99 -25.74 -11.05
C PHE A 168 -24.12 -24.35 -10.42
N ALA A 169 -23.55 -23.31 -11.03
CA ALA A 169 -23.68 -21.93 -10.57
C ALA A 169 -25.14 -21.48 -10.56
N ASP A 170 -25.91 -21.80 -11.61
CA ASP A 170 -27.34 -21.51 -11.70
C ASP A 170 -28.12 -22.22 -10.60
N VAL A 171 -27.84 -23.50 -10.35
CA VAL A 171 -28.50 -24.29 -9.29
C VAL A 171 -28.19 -23.76 -7.90
N ILE A 172 -26.94 -23.39 -7.61
CA ILE A 172 -26.53 -22.87 -6.30
C ILE A 172 -27.17 -21.51 -6.02
N THR A 173 -27.36 -20.68 -7.06
CA THR A 173 -27.96 -19.35 -6.94
C THR A 173 -29.44 -19.42 -6.51
N LEU A 174 -30.12 -20.56 -6.69
CA LEU A 174 -31.49 -20.78 -6.19
C LEU A 174 -31.56 -20.92 -4.66
N VAL A 175 -30.44 -21.06 -3.97
CA VAL A 175 -30.39 -21.15 -2.50
C VAL A 175 -30.56 -19.75 -1.89
N PRO A 176 -31.52 -19.52 -0.98
CA PRO A 176 -31.72 -18.22 -0.35
C PRO A 176 -30.45 -17.70 0.32
N GLY A 177 -30.06 -16.47 -0.02
CA GLY A 177 -28.84 -15.85 0.50
C GLY A 177 -27.56 -16.22 -0.27
N MET A 178 -27.63 -16.87 -1.43
CA MET A 178 -26.49 -17.02 -2.36
C MET A 178 -26.48 -15.97 -3.49
N GLU A 179 -27.56 -15.21 -3.65
CA GLU A 179 -27.73 -14.17 -4.68
C GLU A 179 -26.63 -13.09 -4.63
N TRP A 180 -26.10 -12.79 -3.43
CA TRP A 180 -25.02 -11.80 -3.27
C TRP A 180 -23.68 -12.22 -3.88
N VAL A 181 -23.46 -13.52 -4.10
CA VAL A 181 -22.21 -14.04 -4.69
C VAL A 181 -22.25 -13.95 -6.23
N SER A 182 -23.43 -14.05 -6.84
CA SER A 182 -23.65 -14.04 -8.31
C SER A 182 -22.68 -14.99 -9.04
N LEU A 183 -22.75 -16.28 -8.67
CA LEU A 183 -21.84 -17.32 -9.17
C LEU A 183 -21.83 -17.46 -10.71
N PRO A 184 -22.96 -17.34 -11.44
CA PRO A 184 -22.94 -17.46 -12.91
C PRO A 184 -22.03 -16.42 -13.57
N GLU A 185 -22.09 -15.17 -13.12
CA GLU A 185 -21.26 -14.08 -13.62
C GLU A 185 -19.78 -14.31 -13.31
N GLU A 186 -19.46 -14.92 -12.16
CA GLU A 186 -18.08 -15.29 -11.83
C GLU A 186 -17.57 -16.42 -12.73
N VAL A 187 -18.41 -17.38 -13.09
CA VAL A 187 -18.05 -18.41 -14.08
C VAL A 187 -17.85 -17.79 -15.46
N ASP A 188 -18.59 -16.76 -15.85
CA ASP A 188 -18.36 -16.02 -17.10
C ASP A 188 -17.02 -15.29 -17.11
N VAL A 189 -16.67 -14.61 -16.01
CA VAL A 189 -15.37 -13.94 -15.85
C VAL A 189 -14.23 -14.95 -15.95
N PHE A 190 -14.31 -16.04 -15.20
CA PHE A 190 -13.34 -17.14 -15.26
C PHE A 190 -13.29 -17.76 -16.68
N GLY A 191 -14.43 -17.92 -17.32
CA GLY A 191 -14.55 -18.42 -18.68
C GLY A 191 -13.79 -17.55 -19.68
N ARG A 192 -13.95 -16.23 -19.63
CA ARG A 192 -13.20 -15.30 -20.49
C ARG A 192 -11.69 -15.41 -20.29
N MET A 193 -11.23 -15.41 -19.03
CA MET A 193 -9.83 -15.60 -18.69
C MET A 193 -9.26 -16.90 -19.27
N MET A 194 -9.99 -18.02 -19.15
CA MET A 194 -9.55 -19.30 -19.71
C MET A 194 -9.53 -19.31 -21.24
N HIS A 195 -10.41 -18.55 -21.90
CA HIS A 195 -10.39 -18.42 -23.37
C HIS A 195 -9.22 -17.59 -23.87
N GLU A 196 -8.81 -16.54 -23.15
CA GLU A 196 -7.61 -15.76 -23.49
C GLU A 196 -6.35 -16.61 -23.46
N GLN A 197 -6.22 -17.52 -22.49
CA GLN A 197 -5.09 -18.45 -22.43
C GLN A 197 -5.09 -19.51 -23.55
N LEU A 198 -6.23 -19.74 -24.23
CA LEU A 198 -6.35 -20.69 -25.34
C LEU A 198 -5.90 -20.12 -26.69
N ASP A 199 -5.52 -18.85 -26.74
CA ASP A 199 -4.95 -18.22 -27.93
C ASP A 199 -3.57 -17.66 -27.63
N LEU A 200 -2.54 -18.44 -27.93
CA LEU A 200 -1.15 -18.10 -27.65
C LEU A 200 -0.64 -16.86 -28.44
N ARG A 201 -1.42 -16.35 -29.40
CA ARG A 201 -1.13 -15.04 -30.02
C ARG A 201 -1.34 -13.89 -29.05
N ILE A 202 -2.30 -14.00 -28.13
CA ILE A 202 -2.55 -12.97 -27.12
C ILE A 202 -1.30 -12.80 -26.23
N GLU A 203 -0.72 -13.91 -25.78
CA GLU A 203 0.53 -13.91 -25.02
C GLU A 203 1.70 -13.32 -25.82
N ALA A 204 1.86 -13.70 -27.09
CA ALA A 204 2.85 -13.08 -27.98
C ALA A 204 2.65 -11.57 -28.10
N ASP A 205 1.39 -11.12 -28.16
CA ASP A 205 1.04 -9.73 -28.33
C ASP A 205 1.32 -8.92 -27.07
N ASN A 206 1.02 -9.50 -25.91
CA ASN A 206 1.32 -8.94 -24.60
C ASN A 206 2.82 -8.77 -24.39
N LEU A 207 3.64 -9.78 -24.76
CA LEU A 207 5.10 -9.71 -24.65
C LEU A 207 5.70 -8.58 -25.49
N VAL A 208 5.18 -8.33 -26.71
CA VAL A 208 5.61 -7.18 -27.52
C VAL A 208 5.31 -5.86 -26.81
N THR A 209 4.12 -5.74 -26.23
CA THR A 209 3.72 -4.52 -25.49
C THR A 209 4.59 -4.32 -24.25
N PHE A 210 4.86 -5.38 -23.49
CA PHE A 210 5.77 -5.32 -22.34
C PHE A 210 7.20 -4.95 -22.74
N GLU A 211 7.75 -5.59 -23.78
CA GLU A 211 9.06 -5.25 -24.30
C GLU A 211 9.11 -3.76 -24.66
N HIS A 212 8.10 -3.26 -25.39
CA HIS A 212 7.98 -1.86 -25.79
C HIS A 212 7.94 -0.89 -24.59
N ASN A 213 7.08 -1.16 -23.61
CA ASN A 213 6.89 -0.29 -22.43
C ASN A 213 8.16 -0.17 -21.59
N PHE A 214 8.99 -1.21 -21.57
CA PHE A 214 10.23 -1.25 -20.80
C PHE A 214 11.49 -0.89 -21.61
N LEU A 215 11.40 -0.60 -22.91
CA LEU A 215 12.55 -0.22 -23.77
C LEU A 215 13.36 0.97 -23.25
N THR A 216 12.66 1.96 -22.67
CA THR A 216 13.25 3.27 -22.28
C THR A 216 13.38 3.45 -20.76
N LYS A 217 13.00 2.41 -20.00
CA LYS A 217 13.09 2.35 -18.55
C LYS A 217 14.51 1.98 -18.14
N LYS A 218 14.99 2.53 -17.02
CA LYS A 218 16.39 2.37 -16.59
C LYS A 218 16.60 1.07 -15.81
N GLU A 219 15.52 0.57 -15.25
CA GLU A 219 15.46 -0.59 -14.38
C GLU A 219 15.86 -1.86 -15.16
N PRO A 220 16.69 -2.75 -14.58
CA PRO A 220 17.07 -4.03 -15.18
C PRO A 220 15.89 -5.03 -15.13
N ILE A 221 14.90 -4.78 -15.97
CA ILE A 221 13.70 -5.60 -16.18
C ILE A 221 13.58 -5.96 -17.67
N THR A 222 13.31 -7.23 -17.98
CA THR A 222 13.14 -7.68 -19.36
C THR A 222 12.04 -8.73 -19.50
N PHE A 223 11.57 -8.89 -20.73
CA PHE A 223 10.55 -9.85 -21.15
C PHE A 223 11.09 -10.63 -22.35
N PRO A 224 10.75 -11.93 -22.52
CA PRO A 224 11.09 -12.69 -23.72
C PRO A 224 10.63 -11.99 -25.00
N ARG A 225 11.50 -11.92 -26.02
CA ARG A 225 11.08 -11.42 -27.34
C ARG A 225 10.28 -12.50 -28.07
N PRO A 226 9.01 -12.26 -28.43
CA PRO A 226 8.19 -13.24 -29.14
C PRO A 226 8.52 -13.23 -30.64
N LEU A 227 8.58 -14.41 -31.26
CA LEU A 227 8.69 -14.57 -32.70
C LEU A 227 7.29 -14.62 -33.32
N ARG A 228 6.61 -13.46 -33.36
CA ARG A 228 5.22 -13.32 -33.85
C ARG A 228 4.96 -13.99 -35.21
N THR A 229 5.93 -13.99 -36.12
CA THR A 229 5.80 -14.64 -37.44
C THR A 229 5.50 -16.14 -37.35
N TRP A 230 6.02 -16.81 -36.32
CA TRP A 230 5.87 -18.25 -36.10
C TRP A 230 4.90 -18.59 -34.97
N SER A 231 4.35 -17.59 -34.28
CA SER A 231 3.37 -17.77 -33.22
C SER A 231 1.95 -17.79 -33.80
N THR A 232 1.16 -18.78 -33.39
CA THR A 232 -0.23 -18.97 -33.80
C THR A 232 -1.09 -19.28 -32.57
N GLN A 233 -2.39 -19.53 -32.75
CA GLN A 233 -3.27 -19.88 -31.64
C GLN A 233 -2.77 -21.11 -30.84
N ASP A 234 -2.16 -22.09 -31.52
CA ASP A 234 -1.78 -23.38 -30.91
C ASP A 234 -0.31 -23.45 -30.45
N ILE A 235 0.54 -22.49 -30.86
CA ILE A 235 1.97 -22.47 -30.56
C ILE A 235 2.50 -21.05 -30.38
N LEU A 236 3.29 -20.82 -29.33
CA LEU A 236 4.07 -19.61 -29.11
C LEU A 236 5.55 -19.96 -29.21
N ILE A 237 6.26 -19.19 -30.04
CA ILE A 237 7.72 -19.21 -30.10
C ILE A 237 8.21 -17.88 -29.53
N GLU A 238 9.08 -17.95 -28.54
CA GLU A 238 9.68 -16.78 -27.89
C GLU A 238 11.14 -17.05 -27.52
N GLU A 239 11.88 -16.00 -27.22
CA GLU A 239 13.26 -16.09 -26.75
C GLU A 239 13.37 -16.91 -25.46
N TYR A 240 14.27 -17.89 -25.45
CA TYR A 240 14.56 -18.65 -24.24
C TYR A 240 15.39 -17.80 -23.25
N GLN A 241 14.87 -17.60 -22.04
CA GLN A 241 15.57 -16.91 -20.97
C GLN A 241 16.30 -17.90 -20.08
N ASN A 242 17.63 -17.91 -20.14
CA ASN A 242 18.43 -18.66 -19.16
C ASN A 242 18.51 -17.89 -17.84
N ALA A 243 17.58 -18.17 -16.94
CA ALA A 243 17.48 -17.52 -15.64
C ALA A 243 17.11 -18.52 -14.54
N VAL A 244 17.21 -18.10 -13.28
CA VAL A 244 16.83 -18.90 -12.09
C VAL A 244 15.49 -18.41 -11.55
N PRO A 245 14.51 -19.29 -11.24
CA PRO A 245 13.23 -18.85 -10.69
C PRO A 245 13.37 -18.05 -9.38
N LEU A 246 12.58 -16.99 -9.21
CA LEU A 246 12.57 -16.19 -7.99
C LEU A 246 12.19 -17.03 -6.76
N GLU A 247 11.34 -18.05 -6.95
CA GLU A 247 11.00 -19.03 -5.91
C GLU A 247 12.23 -19.64 -5.23
N MET A 248 13.33 -19.85 -5.95
CA MET A 248 14.56 -20.38 -5.36
C MET A 248 15.24 -19.38 -4.42
N PHE A 249 15.19 -18.07 -4.73
CA PHE A 249 15.69 -17.01 -3.86
C PHE A 249 14.82 -16.85 -2.62
N LEU A 250 13.49 -16.99 -2.76
CA LEU A 250 12.58 -16.99 -1.61
C LEU A 250 12.82 -18.20 -0.69
N LYS A 251 13.18 -19.36 -1.26
CA LYS A 251 13.42 -20.59 -0.49
C LYS A 251 14.80 -20.62 0.16
N ASN A 252 15.84 -20.22 -0.55
CA ASN A 252 17.24 -20.35 -0.13
C ASN A 252 17.85 -19.03 0.39
N GLY A 253 17.17 -17.90 0.24
CA GLY A 253 17.67 -16.53 0.49
C GLY A 253 18.33 -15.93 -0.75
N GLY A 254 18.18 -14.61 -0.97
CA GLY A 254 18.88 -13.87 -2.03
C GLY A 254 20.17 -13.19 -1.57
N GLY A 255 20.50 -13.27 -0.29
CA GLY A 255 21.78 -12.84 0.28
C GLY A 255 22.01 -11.35 0.04
N PRO A 256 23.16 -10.93 -0.54
CA PRO A 256 23.44 -9.51 -0.79
C PRO A 256 22.49 -8.84 -1.80
N PHE A 257 21.69 -9.63 -2.54
CA PHE A 257 20.77 -9.13 -3.56
C PHE A 257 19.32 -9.00 -3.10
N ASP A 258 18.97 -9.41 -1.87
CA ASP A 258 17.59 -9.45 -1.40
C ASP A 258 16.87 -8.09 -1.52
N SER A 259 17.50 -7.01 -1.04
CA SER A 259 16.94 -5.66 -1.15
C SER A 259 16.79 -5.21 -2.60
N GLN A 260 17.76 -5.52 -3.47
CA GLN A 260 17.72 -5.13 -4.87
C GLN A 260 16.60 -5.88 -5.62
N LEU A 261 16.46 -7.19 -5.40
CA LEU A 261 15.41 -8.01 -6.02
C LEU A 261 14.02 -7.55 -5.59
N ALA A 262 13.85 -7.22 -4.29
CA ALA A 262 12.60 -6.71 -3.76
C ALA A 262 12.21 -5.36 -4.39
N GLU A 263 13.15 -4.42 -4.45
CA GLU A 263 12.95 -3.09 -5.05
C GLU A 263 12.66 -3.17 -6.55
N LEU A 264 13.43 -3.96 -7.30
CA LEU A 264 13.23 -4.15 -8.74
C LEU A 264 11.86 -4.74 -9.07
N GLY A 265 11.41 -5.73 -8.32
CA GLY A 265 10.09 -6.34 -8.52
C GLY A 265 8.98 -5.32 -8.28
N LEU A 266 9.11 -4.52 -7.22
CA LEU A 266 8.15 -3.49 -6.88
C LEU A 266 8.10 -2.35 -7.89
N ASP A 267 9.24 -1.84 -8.30
CA ASP A 267 9.31 -0.78 -9.30
C ASP A 267 8.74 -1.25 -10.63
N ALA A 268 9.03 -2.50 -11.06
CA ALA A 268 8.45 -3.10 -12.27
C ALA A 268 6.93 -3.07 -12.24
N PHE A 269 6.36 -3.49 -11.12
CA PHE A 269 4.93 -3.62 -10.96
C PHE A 269 4.21 -2.27 -10.91
N LEU A 270 4.72 -1.33 -10.12
CA LEU A 270 4.15 0.01 -10.04
C LEU A 270 4.24 0.73 -11.39
N ASN A 271 5.29 0.49 -12.16
CA ASN A 271 5.42 0.95 -13.54
C ASN A 271 4.29 0.40 -14.43
N MET A 272 4.08 -0.92 -14.42
CA MET A 272 3.02 -1.59 -15.18
C MET A 272 1.63 -1.06 -14.82
N LEU A 273 1.39 -0.84 -13.52
CA LEU A 273 0.10 -0.41 -12.99
C LEU A 273 -0.19 1.08 -13.25
N LEU A 274 0.71 1.97 -12.81
CA LEU A 274 0.42 3.40 -12.74
C LEU A 274 0.75 4.13 -14.04
N LEU A 275 1.85 3.78 -14.69
CA LEU A 275 2.30 4.46 -15.90
C LEU A 275 1.75 3.80 -17.16
N ASP A 276 1.93 2.48 -17.27
CA ASP A 276 1.62 1.76 -18.51
C ASP A 276 0.14 1.38 -18.61
N ASN A 277 -0.57 1.24 -17.48
CA ASN A 277 -1.93 0.71 -17.40
C ASN A 277 -2.06 -0.65 -18.13
N PHE A 278 -1.03 -1.48 -17.99
CA PHE A 278 -0.90 -2.77 -18.65
C PHE A 278 -0.16 -3.70 -17.69
N VAL A 279 -0.94 -4.45 -16.90
CA VAL A 279 -0.46 -5.19 -15.73
C VAL A 279 -0.43 -6.68 -16.01
N HIS A 280 0.71 -7.31 -15.77
CA HIS A 280 0.80 -8.76 -15.78
C HIS A 280 -0.04 -9.35 -14.63
N SER A 281 -1.14 -10.03 -14.95
CA SER A 281 -2.14 -10.43 -13.94
C SER A 281 -1.76 -11.70 -13.17
N ASP A 282 -0.80 -12.48 -13.65
CA ASP A 282 -0.36 -13.75 -13.04
C ASP A 282 1.10 -13.69 -12.53
N LEU A 283 1.42 -12.64 -11.77
CA LEU A 283 2.76 -12.41 -11.19
C LEU A 283 2.97 -13.20 -9.90
N HIS A 284 3.19 -14.51 -10.03
CA HIS A 284 3.67 -15.35 -8.93
C HIS A 284 5.18 -15.63 -9.07
N PRO A 285 5.89 -16.09 -8.01
CA PRO A 285 7.35 -16.27 -8.04
C PRO A 285 7.88 -17.27 -9.09
N GLY A 286 7.01 -18.07 -9.70
CA GLY A 286 7.37 -19.00 -10.79
C GLY A 286 7.41 -18.33 -12.17
N ASN A 287 6.73 -17.19 -12.33
CA ASN A 287 6.71 -16.38 -13.54
C ASN A 287 7.72 -15.22 -13.50
N ILE A 288 8.49 -15.12 -12.40
CA ILE A 288 9.56 -14.15 -12.22
C ILE A 288 10.87 -14.92 -12.13
N MET A 289 11.81 -14.58 -13.00
CA MET A 289 13.13 -15.20 -13.03
C MET A 289 14.21 -14.16 -12.80
N VAL A 290 15.35 -14.58 -12.29
CA VAL A 290 16.51 -13.74 -12.00
C VAL A 290 17.69 -14.21 -12.85
N LYS A 291 18.34 -13.27 -13.53
CA LYS A 291 19.65 -13.47 -14.17
C LYS A 291 20.63 -12.41 -13.70
N PHE A 292 21.92 -12.61 -13.97
CA PHE A 292 22.97 -11.76 -13.46
C PHE A 292 23.78 -11.16 -14.61
N THR A 293 23.95 -9.85 -14.62
CA THR A 293 24.69 -9.13 -15.67
C THR A 293 25.87 -8.38 -15.07
N LYS A 294 27.04 -8.47 -15.71
CA LYS A 294 28.19 -7.62 -15.36
C LYS A 294 28.08 -6.27 -16.07
N PRO A 295 28.16 -5.13 -15.34
CA PRO A 295 28.25 -3.82 -15.98
C PRO A 295 29.58 -3.68 -16.74
N SER A 296 29.54 -2.98 -17.89
CA SER A 296 30.74 -2.74 -18.70
C SER A 296 31.79 -1.95 -17.89
N THR A 297 33.07 -2.32 -17.99
CA THR A 297 34.20 -1.56 -17.39
C THR A 297 34.19 -0.08 -17.76
N SER A 298 33.66 0.27 -18.95
CA SER A 298 33.47 1.66 -19.39
C SER A 298 32.32 2.40 -18.68
N ALA A 299 31.31 1.70 -18.17
CA ALA A 299 30.19 2.29 -17.41
C ALA A 299 30.62 2.60 -15.97
N LEU A 300 31.35 1.70 -15.33
CA LEU A 300 32.01 1.92 -14.03
C LEU A 300 33.00 3.09 -14.08
N LEU A 301 33.83 3.15 -15.13
CA LEU A 301 34.71 4.29 -15.37
C LEU A 301 33.91 5.56 -15.65
N LYS A 302 32.79 5.52 -16.39
CA LYS A 302 31.93 6.68 -16.60
C LYS A 302 31.33 7.21 -15.29
N THR A 303 30.85 6.36 -14.39
CA THR A 303 30.27 6.79 -13.10
C THR A 303 31.33 7.45 -12.21
N LEU A 304 32.55 6.91 -12.22
CA LEU A 304 33.72 7.48 -11.54
C LEU A 304 34.22 8.78 -12.21
N TRP A 305 34.15 8.86 -13.54
CA TRP A 305 34.56 10.05 -14.31
C TRP A 305 33.51 11.17 -14.27
N THR A 306 32.20 10.85 -14.19
CA THR A 306 31.14 11.86 -14.03
C THR A 306 31.20 12.59 -12.69
N SER A 307 31.90 12.04 -11.69
CA SER A 307 32.19 12.76 -10.45
C SER A 307 33.39 13.71 -10.55
N LEU A 308 34.08 13.79 -11.71
CA LEU A 308 35.42 14.37 -11.80
C LEU A 308 35.73 15.22 -13.06
N ILE A 309 34.74 15.88 -13.69
CA ILE A 309 34.92 17.03 -14.64
C ILE A 309 34.93 16.66 -16.16
N LEU A 310 34.39 17.59 -16.97
CA LEU A 310 34.31 17.59 -18.44
C LEU A 310 35.65 17.33 -19.18
N ASP A 311 35.47 16.90 -20.45
CA ASP A 311 36.40 16.82 -21.60
C ASP A 311 37.41 15.66 -21.70
N SER A 312 37.03 14.62 -22.47
CA SER A 312 37.52 14.38 -23.85
C SER A 312 37.07 12.97 -24.29
N ALA A 313 36.36 12.91 -25.42
CA ALA A 313 35.85 11.67 -25.98
C ALA A 313 36.96 10.88 -26.71
N ALA A 314 37.14 9.61 -26.33
CA ALA A 314 37.80 8.61 -27.15
C ALA A 314 36.81 7.47 -27.45
N GLN A 315 36.65 7.19 -28.74
CA GLN A 315 35.80 6.12 -29.28
C GLN A 315 36.44 4.75 -29.02
N ILE A 316 35.66 3.78 -28.53
CA ILE A 316 36.04 2.37 -28.44
C ILE A 316 34.92 1.55 -29.13
N PRO A 317 35.25 0.57 -30.00
CA PRO A 317 34.26 -0.15 -30.80
C PRO A 317 33.46 -1.16 -29.97
N PRO A 318 32.27 -1.58 -30.42
CA PRO A 318 31.43 -2.52 -29.68
C PRO A 318 31.95 -3.95 -29.86
N THR A 319 32.36 -4.60 -28.77
CA THR A 319 32.47 -6.05 -28.70
C THR A 319 31.15 -6.63 -28.20
N HIS A 320 30.65 -7.59 -28.99
CA HIS A 320 29.52 -8.46 -28.68
C HIS A 320 29.92 -9.50 -27.61
N ASP A 321 28.88 -10.07 -26.99
CA ASP A 321 28.86 -11.17 -26.02
C ASP A 321 28.91 -10.77 -24.53
N ASN A 322 28.06 -11.41 -23.72
CA ASN A 322 28.22 -11.48 -22.26
C ASN A 322 28.08 -12.96 -21.81
N PRO A 323 29.08 -13.82 -22.13
CA PRO A 323 29.11 -15.24 -21.70
C PRO A 323 29.07 -15.38 -20.16
N ASP A 324 29.42 -14.32 -19.45
CA ASP A 324 29.48 -14.22 -17.99
C ASP A 324 28.11 -14.39 -17.30
N SER A 325 26.99 -14.07 -17.97
CA SER A 325 25.63 -14.20 -17.39
C SER A 325 25.17 -15.65 -17.33
N ASP A 326 25.41 -16.42 -18.39
CA ASP A 326 24.99 -17.82 -18.48
C ASP A 326 25.79 -18.70 -17.53
N GLU A 327 27.06 -18.36 -17.31
CA GLU A 327 27.94 -19.02 -16.35
C GLU A 327 27.44 -18.82 -14.90
N ALA A 328 27.13 -17.58 -14.50
CA ALA A 328 26.58 -17.29 -13.16
C ALA A 328 25.27 -18.04 -12.88
N VAL A 329 24.36 -18.06 -13.87
CA VAL A 329 23.09 -18.80 -13.76
C VAL A 329 23.33 -20.31 -13.66
N SER A 330 24.28 -20.86 -14.43
CA SER A 330 24.63 -22.29 -14.39
C SER A 330 25.23 -22.70 -13.03
N ARG A 331 26.17 -21.90 -12.51
CA ARG A 331 26.78 -22.08 -11.18
C ARG A 331 25.69 -22.15 -10.10
N LEU A 332 24.80 -21.16 -10.05
CA LEU A 332 23.69 -21.11 -9.09
C LEU A 332 22.70 -22.28 -9.22
N LYS A 333 22.29 -22.65 -10.44
CA LYS A 333 21.36 -23.77 -10.67
C LYS A 333 21.89 -25.08 -10.13
N SER A 334 23.20 -25.32 -10.23
CA SER A 334 23.83 -26.54 -9.72
C SER A 334 23.81 -26.63 -8.18
N LEU A 335 23.71 -25.49 -7.50
CA LEU A 335 23.76 -25.35 -6.04
C LEU A 335 22.38 -25.20 -5.39
N ALA A 336 21.31 -25.27 -6.20
CA ALA A 336 19.91 -25.10 -5.80
C ALA A 336 19.47 -25.90 -4.56
N SER A 337 20.13 -27.04 -4.30
CA SER A 337 19.75 -28.00 -3.26
C SER A 337 20.50 -27.82 -1.94
N THR A 338 21.47 -26.89 -1.88
CA THR A 338 22.36 -26.67 -0.74
C THR A 338 22.36 -25.17 -0.35
N PRO A 339 21.50 -24.75 0.59
CA PRO A 339 21.32 -23.34 0.94
C PRO A 339 22.60 -22.61 1.40
N GLU A 340 23.49 -23.30 2.11
CA GLU A 340 24.72 -22.71 2.63
C GLU A 340 25.69 -22.33 1.51
N VAL A 341 25.92 -23.26 0.57
CA VAL A 341 26.80 -23.05 -0.60
C VAL A 341 26.17 -22.08 -1.60
N TRP A 342 24.84 -22.08 -1.70
CA TRP A 342 24.07 -21.10 -2.47
C TRP A 342 24.33 -19.66 -1.98
N ALA A 343 24.32 -19.43 -0.66
CA ALA A 343 24.58 -18.12 -0.09
C ALA A 343 26.02 -17.65 -0.32
N GLU A 344 27.01 -18.54 -0.18
CA GLU A 344 28.42 -18.24 -0.49
C GLU A 344 28.62 -17.86 -1.96
N GLU A 345 27.96 -18.58 -2.87
CA GLU A 345 28.01 -18.29 -4.30
C GLU A 345 27.38 -16.93 -4.64
N LEU A 346 26.25 -16.56 -4.02
CA LEU A 346 25.66 -15.23 -4.20
C LEU A 346 26.59 -14.12 -3.69
N HIS A 347 27.31 -14.35 -2.59
CA HIS A 347 28.37 -13.44 -2.13
C HIS A 347 29.51 -13.33 -3.14
N SER A 348 29.98 -14.45 -3.71
CA SER A 348 30.99 -14.43 -4.78
C SER A 348 30.53 -13.61 -5.98
N LEU A 349 29.29 -13.82 -6.45
CA LEU A 349 28.73 -13.06 -7.58
C LEU A 349 28.65 -11.56 -7.27
N HIS A 350 28.30 -11.20 -6.04
CA HIS A 350 28.28 -9.80 -5.60
C HIS A 350 29.68 -9.18 -5.59
N GLU A 351 30.68 -9.87 -5.06
CA GLU A 351 32.08 -9.43 -5.05
C GLU A 351 32.68 -9.32 -6.46
N GLU A 352 32.27 -10.21 -7.37
CA GLU A 352 32.60 -10.16 -8.80
C GLU A 352 31.91 -9.01 -9.55
N GLY A 353 31.00 -8.28 -8.89
CA GLY A 353 30.32 -7.11 -9.43
C GLY A 353 29.11 -7.41 -10.32
N TYR A 354 28.50 -8.58 -10.20
CA TYR A 354 27.25 -8.89 -10.90
C TYR A 354 26.08 -8.09 -10.35
N LEU A 355 25.17 -7.70 -11.24
CA LEU A 355 23.90 -7.06 -10.91
C LEU A 355 22.72 -7.96 -11.29
N PRO A 356 21.69 -8.07 -10.44
CA PRO A 356 20.50 -8.84 -10.77
C PRO A 356 19.66 -8.13 -11.84
N GLU A 357 19.10 -8.90 -12.75
CA GLU A 357 18.10 -8.49 -13.74
C GLU A 357 16.88 -9.39 -13.62
N LEU A 358 15.69 -8.78 -13.51
CA LEU A 358 14.43 -9.51 -13.45
C LEU A 358 13.91 -9.80 -14.86
N VAL A 359 13.43 -11.02 -15.03
CA VAL A 359 12.84 -11.51 -16.27
C VAL A 359 11.42 -11.99 -15.96
N PHE A 360 10.42 -11.37 -16.57
CA PHE A 360 9.03 -11.78 -16.44
C PHE A 360 8.64 -12.68 -17.61
N ILE A 361 8.04 -13.85 -17.31
CA ILE A 361 7.60 -14.85 -18.29
C ILE A 361 6.11 -15.17 -18.11
N ASP A 362 5.49 -15.86 -19.07
CA ASP A 362 4.07 -16.24 -19.05
C ASP A 362 3.09 -15.05 -18.98
N ALA A 363 3.26 -14.10 -19.92
CA ALA A 363 2.41 -12.91 -20.07
C ALA A 363 1.04 -13.22 -20.70
N GLY A 364 0.49 -14.42 -20.47
CA GLY A 364 -0.76 -14.88 -21.07
C GLY A 364 -2.00 -14.17 -20.53
N LEU A 365 -1.90 -13.60 -19.32
CA LEU A 365 -2.95 -12.80 -18.70
C LEU A 365 -2.47 -11.38 -18.42
N VAL A 366 -3.20 -10.41 -18.97
CA VAL A 366 -2.97 -8.99 -18.71
C VAL A 366 -4.28 -8.31 -18.39
N THR A 367 -4.23 -7.44 -17.37
CA THR A 367 -5.32 -6.54 -17.03
C THR A 367 -4.94 -5.13 -17.43
N SER A 368 -5.88 -4.42 -18.05
CA SER A 368 -5.78 -2.99 -18.31
C SER A 368 -7.07 -2.33 -17.85
N LEU A 369 -6.98 -1.14 -17.27
CA LEU A 369 -8.16 -0.39 -16.87
C LEU A 369 -8.68 0.36 -18.10
N ASN A 370 -9.93 0.13 -18.49
CA ASN A 370 -10.61 0.95 -19.50
C ASN A 370 -10.68 2.42 -19.04
N GLU A 371 -11.02 3.37 -19.93
CA GLU A 371 -11.01 4.81 -19.59
C GLU A 371 -11.84 5.17 -18.35
N LYS A 372 -13.02 4.55 -18.20
CA LYS A 372 -13.90 4.75 -17.04
C LYS A 372 -13.25 4.19 -15.77
N ASN A 373 -12.80 2.94 -15.80
CA ASN A 373 -12.19 2.25 -14.67
C ASN A 373 -10.85 2.89 -14.28
N ARG A 374 -10.09 3.42 -15.25
CA ARG A 374 -8.85 4.18 -15.01
C ARG A 374 -9.14 5.49 -14.31
N LYS A 375 -10.18 6.23 -14.74
CA LYS A 375 -10.64 7.44 -14.05
C LYS A 375 -11.11 7.11 -12.63
N ASP A 376 -11.90 6.05 -12.49
CA ASP A 376 -12.42 5.62 -11.21
C ASP A 376 -11.29 5.19 -10.26
N PHE A 377 -10.30 4.46 -10.76
CA PHE A 377 -9.08 4.13 -10.03
C PHE A 377 -8.32 5.38 -9.59
N LEU A 378 -8.11 6.35 -10.49
CA LEU A 378 -7.39 7.59 -10.18
C LEU A 378 -8.13 8.45 -9.14
N ASP A 379 -9.45 8.52 -9.19
CA ASP A 379 -10.26 9.24 -8.21
C ASP A 379 -10.23 8.55 -6.84
N LEU A 380 -10.26 7.21 -6.81
CA LEU A 380 -10.14 6.44 -5.57
C LEU A 380 -8.73 6.61 -4.97
N PHE A 381 -7.70 6.48 -5.81
CA PHE A 381 -6.31 6.68 -5.44
C PHE A 381 -6.09 8.10 -4.90
N ARG A 382 -6.69 9.10 -5.54
CA ARG A 382 -6.66 10.49 -5.07
C ARG A 382 -7.28 10.64 -3.69
N ALA A 383 -8.46 10.08 -3.45
CA ALA A 383 -9.11 10.14 -2.13
C ALA A 383 -8.22 9.51 -1.03
N VAL A 384 -7.59 8.37 -1.33
CA VAL A 384 -6.63 7.72 -0.41
C VAL A 384 -5.40 8.60 -0.19
N ALA A 385 -4.83 9.19 -1.23
CA ALA A 385 -3.65 10.05 -1.16
C ALA A 385 -3.91 11.38 -0.42
N GLU A 386 -5.13 11.92 -0.51
CA GLU A 386 -5.60 13.07 0.26
C GLU A 386 -5.97 12.69 1.72
N PHE A 387 -5.79 11.42 2.09
CA PHE A 387 -6.20 10.83 3.37
C PHE A 387 -7.69 10.99 3.69
N ASP A 388 -8.52 11.08 2.65
CA ASP A 388 -9.98 11.12 2.71
C ASP A 388 -10.55 9.71 2.57
N GLY A 389 -10.49 8.94 3.65
CA GLY A 389 -11.02 7.58 3.66
C GLY A 389 -12.54 7.51 3.62
N TYR A 390 -13.25 8.57 4.01
CA TYR A 390 -14.70 8.66 3.91
C TYR A 390 -15.10 8.77 2.44
N ARG A 391 -14.47 9.67 1.67
CA ARG A 391 -14.67 9.74 0.22
C ARG A 391 -14.21 8.45 -0.46
N THR A 392 -13.13 7.84 0.00
CA THR A 392 -12.70 6.51 -0.47
C THR A 392 -13.83 5.48 -0.34
N GLY A 393 -14.47 5.39 0.84
CA GLY A 393 -15.58 4.46 1.05
C GLY A 393 -16.82 4.78 0.22
N GLN A 394 -17.16 6.05 0.04
CA GLN A 394 -18.24 6.47 -0.86
C GLN A 394 -17.96 6.05 -2.30
N LEU A 395 -16.76 6.34 -2.81
CA LEU A 395 -16.35 5.97 -4.16
C LEU A 395 -16.38 4.45 -4.36
N MET A 396 -15.96 3.67 -3.36
CA MET A 396 -16.04 2.20 -3.41
C MET A 396 -17.48 1.70 -3.50
N ILE A 397 -18.45 2.35 -2.83
CA ILE A 397 -19.87 1.98 -2.94
C ILE A 397 -20.45 2.43 -4.28
N GLU A 398 -20.26 3.70 -4.66
CA GLU A 398 -20.77 4.30 -5.90
C GLU A 398 -20.36 3.51 -7.16
N ARG A 399 -19.22 2.82 -7.09
CA ARG A 399 -18.57 2.12 -8.20
C ARG A 399 -18.64 0.60 -8.09
N CYS A 400 -19.26 0.06 -7.04
CA CYS A 400 -19.42 -1.38 -6.90
C CYS A 400 -20.47 -1.89 -7.91
N ARG A 401 -20.45 -3.19 -8.24
CA ARG A 401 -21.35 -3.75 -9.28
C ARG A 401 -22.83 -3.65 -8.92
N MET A 402 -23.15 -3.68 -7.62
CA MET A 402 -24.52 -3.72 -7.08
C MET A 402 -24.61 -2.83 -5.82
N PRO A 403 -24.56 -1.50 -5.98
CA PRO A 403 -24.54 -0.55 -4.85
C PRO A 403 -25.78 -0.67 -3.95
N GLU A 404 -26.91 -1.07 -4.52
CA GLU A 404 -28.17 -1.32 -3.80
C GLU A 404 -28.13 -2.50 -2.82
N LEU A 405 -27.18 -3.44 -2.98
CA LEU A 405 -27.01 -4.58 -2.09
C LEU A 405 -26.03 -4.31 -0.93
N ALA A 406 -25.37 -3.14 -0.94
CA ALA A 406 -24.44 -2.75 0.12
C ALA A 406 -25.18 -2.54 1.45
N VAL A 407 -24.71 -3.21 2.50
CA VAL A 407 -25.30 -3.14 3.85
C VAL A 407 -24.64 -2.03 4.62
N ASP A 408 -25.43 -1.07 5.11
CA ASP A 408 -24.97 0.05 5.94
C ASP A 408 -23.79 0.83 5.31
N PRO A 409 -24.03 1.49 4.16
CA PRO A 409 -22.99 2.16 3.36
C PRO A 409 -22.29 3.29 4.14
N GLU A 410 -22.99 3.93 5.07
CA GLU A 410 -22.45 5.02 5.88
C GLU A 410 -21.39 4.51 6.87
N THR A 411 -21.68 3.40 7.56
CA THR A 411 -20.71 2.76 8.46
C THR A 411 -19.52 2.21 7.67
N PHE A 412 -19.74 1.70 6.45
CA PHE A 412 -18.63 1.31 5.58
C PHE A 412 -17.70 2.50 5.27
N ALA A 413 -18.25 3.66 4.90
CA ALA A 413 -17.46 4.86 4.63
C ALA A 413 -16.69 5.35 5.88
N LEU A 414 -17.30 5.27 7.06
CA LEU A 414 -16.63 5.59 8.33
C LEU A 414 -15.51 4.61 8.68
N LYS A 415 -15.68 3.31 8.39
CA LYS A 415 -14.61 2.31 8.54
C LYS A 415 -13.45 2.60 7.59
N MET A 416 -13.73 2.96 6.34
CA MET A 416 -12.70 3.35 5.38
C MET A 416 -11.95 4.61 5.82
N GLN A 417 -12.64 5.60 6.40
CA GLN A 417 -12.00 6.75 7.05
C GLN A 417 -11.03 6.33 8.14
N HIS A 418 -11.42 5.39 9.01
CA HIS A 418 -10.55 4.89 10.07
C HIS A 418 -9.31 4.19 9.53
N ILE A 419 -9.47 3.33 8.51
CA ILE A 419 -8.36 2.62 7.87
C ILE A 419 -7.37 3.64 7.29
N VAL A 420 -7.83 4.61 6.50
CA VAL A 420 -6.96 5.61 5.86
C VAL A 420 -6.28 6.53 6.88
N LEU A 421 -6.95 6.91 7.97
CA LEU A 421 -6.33 7.68 9.06
C LEU A 421 -5.27 6.87 9.82
N ASN A 422 -5.49 5.56 9.99
CA ASN A 422 -4.47 4.67 10.57
C ASN A 422 -3.24 4.58 9.66
N VAL A 423 -3.43 4.55 8.32
CA VAL A 423 -2.32 4.65 7.37
C VAL A 423 -1.59 5.97 7.56
N LYS A 424 -2.31 7.10 7.53
CA LYS A 424 -1.77 8.45 7.76
C LYS A 424 -0.83 8.46 8.98
N ARG A 425 -1.33 8.04 10.14
CA ARG A 425 -0.56 8.02 11.40
C ARG A 425 0.70 7.14 11.28
N LYS A 426 0.59 5.95 10.69
CA LYS A 426 1.73 5.03 10.51
C LYS A 426 2.71 5.48 9.42
N THR A 427 2.31 6.31 8.44
CA THR A 427 3.20 6.90 7.43
C THR A 427 4.00 8.08 7.96
N PHE A 428 3.50 8.75 9.00
CA PHE A 428 4.17 9.89 9.63
C PHE A 428 5.06 9.49 10.82
N SER A 429 4.74 8.40 11.51
CA SER A 429 5.76 7.66 12.28
C SER A 429 6.67 6.93 11.29
N LEU A 430 8.00 6.94 11.43
CA LEU A 430 8.92 6.17 10.56
C LEU A 430 8.79 4.63 10.71
N GLY A 431 7.57 4.10 10.86
CA GLY A 431 7.29 2.68 11.05
C GLY A 431 6.98 1.97 9.73
N HIS A 432 7.45 0.73 9.60
CA HIS A 432 7.17 -0.13 8.44
C HIS A 432 5.65 -0.39 8.33
N ILE A 433 4.98 0.25 7.37
CA ILE A 433 3.56 -0.02 7.09
C ILE A 433 3.43 -1.32 6.32
N LYS A 434 2.82 -2.34 6.94
CA LYS A 434 2.36 -3.54 6.23
C LYS A 434 1.04 -3.21 5.51
N ILE A 435 1.07 -3.20 4.19
CA ILE A 435 -0.13 -2.99 3.36
C ILE A 435 -1.07 -4.19 3.44
N SER A 436 -0.53 -5.40 3.63
CA SER A 436 -1.31 -6.59 4.01
C SER A 436 -2.28 -6.34 5.18
N ASP A 437 -1.86 -5.67 6.25
CA ASP A 437 -2.75 -5.33 7.38
C ASP A 437 -3.88 -4.38 6.93
N ILE A 438 -3.54 -3.34 6.16
CA ILE A 438 -4.49 -2.34 5.66
C ILE A 438 -5.52 -2.99 4.73
N LEU A 439 -5.05 -3.78 3.78
CA LEU A 439 -5.91 -4.45 2.81
C LEU A 439 -6.75 -5.53 3.48
N THR A 440 -6.26 -6.21 4.52
CA THR A 440 -7.08 -7.13 5.32
C THR A 440 -8.24 -6.39 6.00
N ASP A 441 -7.99 -5.20 6.54
CA ASP A 441 -9.04 -4.37 7.13
C ASP A 441 -10.06 -3.92 6.06
N VAL A 442 -9.58 -3.51 4.87
CA VAL A 442 -10.45 -3.13 3.74
C VAL A 442 -11.29 -4.31 3.27
N LEU A 443 -10.68 -5.47 3.00
CA LEU A 443 -11.37 -6.69 2.56
C LEU A 443 -12.39 -7.16 3.61
N THR A 444 -12.05 -7.05 4.90
CA THR A 444 -12.97 -7.35 5.99
C THR A 444 -14.17 -6.40 5.99
N ALA A 445 -13.95 -5.09 5.79
CA ALA A 445 -15.04 -4.12 5.70
C ALA A 445 -15.92 -4.37 4.48
N VAL A 446 -15.33 -4.64 3.32
CA VAL A 446 -16.00 -4.96 2.06
C VAL A 446 -16.90 -6.19 2.24
N ARG A 447 -16.37 -7.26 2.86
CA ARG A 447 -17.14 -8.49 3.13
C ARG A 447 -18.24 -8.29 4.16
N GLN A 448 -18.02 -7.52 5.22
CA GLN A 448 -19.04 -7.26 6.25
C GLN A 448 -20.20 -6.39 5.73
N HIS A 449 -19.91 -5.48 4.81
CA HIS A 449 -20.86 -4.51 4.27
C HIS A 449 -21.36 -4.87 2.86
N HIS A 450 -21.02 -6.06 2.36
CA HIS A 450 -21.44 -6.58 1.04
C HIS A 450 -21.13 -5.61 -0.12
N VAL A 451 -19.99 -4.92 -0.06
CA VAL A 451 -19.56 -4.00 -1.13
C VAL A 451 -18.91 -4.83 -2.25
N LYS A 452 -19.57 -5.02 -3.39
CA LYS A 452 -19.06 -5.88 -4.47
C LYS A 452 -18.05 -5.16 -5.37
N MET A 453 -16.76 -5.36 -5.12
CA MET A 453 -15.69 -4.78 -5.93
C MET A 453 -15.65 -5.37 -7.36
N GLU A 454 -15.15 -4.58 -8.32
CA GLU A 454 -14.96 -5.02 -9.71
C GLU A 454 -13.78 -6.00 -9.82
N GLY A 455 -13.93 -7.06 -10.62
CA GLY A 455 -12.93 -8.13 -10.75
C GLY A 455 -11.54 -7.63 -11.18
N ASP A 456 -11.47 -6.68 -12.10
CA ASP A 456 -10.19 -6.12 -12.58
C ASP A 456 -9.48 -5.31 -11.50
N PHE A 457 -10.25 -4.62 -10.65
CA PHE A 457 -9.73 -3.88 -9.50
C PHE A 457 -9.24 -4.82 -8.40
N ILE A 458 -9.99 -5.90 -8.11
CA ILE A 458 -9.57 -6.96 -7.16
C ILE A 458 -8.25 -7.60 -7.59
N ASN A 459 -8.14 -8.00 -8.85
CA ASN A 459 -6.92 -8.61 -9.38
C ASN A 459 -5.73 -7.66 -9.22
N THR A 460 -5.93 -6.37 -9.45
CA THR A 460 -4.90 -5.34 -9.23
C THR A 460 -4.47 -5.25 -7.76
N VAL A 461 -5.42 -5.24 -6.83
CA VAL A 461 -5.17 -5.20 -5.39
C VAL A 461 -4.46 -6.47 -4.90
N ILE A 462 -4.85 -7.64 -5.41
CA ILE A 462 -4.20 -8.91 -5.12
C ILE A 462 -2.78 -8.92 -5.66
N SER A 463 -2.53 -8.42 -6.87
CA SER A 463 -1.17 -8.34 -7.41
C SER A 463 -0.28 -7.43 -6.56
N ILE A 464 -0.82 -6.33 -6.02
CA ILE A 464 -0.11 -5.48 -5.04
C ILE A 464 0.23 -6.30 -3.77
N LEU A 465 -0.72 -7.08 -3.24
CA LEU A 465 -0.53 -7.91 -2.05
C LEU A 465 0.52 -9.00 -2.24
N LEU A 466 0.41 -9.75 -3.34
CA LEU A 466 1.35 -10.81 -3.67
C LEU A 466 2.74 -10.23 -3.81
N LEU A 467 2.85 -9.09 -4.47
CA LEU A 467 4.14 -8.47 -4.71
C LEU A 467 4.74 -7.81 -3.47
N GLU A 468 3.93 -7.19 -2.60
CA GLU A 468 4.39 -6.77 -1.27
C GLU A 468 4.84 -7.98 -0.45
N GLY A 469 4.07 -9.07 -0.48
CA GLY A 469 4.40 -10.32 0.22
C GLY A 469 5.74 -10.90 -0.24
N ILE A 470 5.96 -10.99 -1.56
CA ILE A 470 7.22 -11.42 -2.17
C ILE A 470 8.35 -10.45 -1.78
N GLY A 471 8.12 -9.15 -1.92
CA GLY A 471 9.10 -8.11 -1.60
C GLY A 471 9.51 -8.13 -0.14
N ARG A 472 8.58 -8.37 0.79
CA ARG A 472 8.85 -8.48 2.23
C ARG A 472 9.47 -9.81 2.66
N GLN A 473 9.22 -10.89 1.91
CA GLN A 473 9.93 -12.16 2.12
C GLN A 473 11.42 -12.03 1.79
N LEU A 474 11.76 -11.23 0.77
CA LEU A 474 13.15 -10.89 0.42
C LEU A 474 13.72 -9.82 1.36
N ASN A 475 13.01 -8.71 1.54
CA ASN A 475 13.42 -7.59 2.38
C ASN A 475 12.33 -7.22 3.39
N PRO A 476 12.41 -7.70 4.66
CA PRO A 476 11.42 -7.41 5.69
C PRO A 476 11.14 -5.92 5.93
N ASP A 477 12.15 -5.08 5.70
CA ASP A 477 12.13 -3.64 5.95
C ASP A 477 11.61 -2.83 4.75
N LEU A 478 11.23 -3.49 3.64
CA LEU A 478 10.69 -2.85 2.44
C LEU A 478 9.49 -1.96 2.78
N ASP A 479 9.52 -0.72 2.27
CA ASP A 479 8.42 0.24 2.38
C ASP A 479 7.87 0.56 0.99
N LEU A 480 6.70 0.00 0.70
CA LEU A 480 6.05 0.14 -0.60
C LEU A 480 5.66 1.60 -0.91
N PHE A 481 5.32 2.39 0.10
CA PHE A 481 4.96 3.79 -0.09
C PHE A 481 6.18 4.62 -0.49
N LYS A 482 7.34 4.36 0.14
CA LYS A 482 8.60 5.04 -0.20
C LYS A 482 9.00 4.74 -1.64
N SER A 483 8.95 3.47 -2.06
CA SER A 483 9.29 3.06 -3.43
C SER A 483 8.31 3.58 -4.48
N ALA A 484 7.04 3.82 -4.13
CA ALA A 484 6.05 4.38 -5.06
C ALA A 484 6.23 5.87 -5.37
N LEU A 485 6.95 6.64 -4.53
CA LEU A 485 7.06 8.10 -4.67
C LEU A 485 7.64 8.57 -6.02
N PRO A 486 8.75 8.01 -6.55
CA PRO A 486 9.31 8.43 -7.85
C PRO A 486 8.34 8.21 -9.01
N ILE A 487 7.60 7.09 -8.99
CA ILE A 487 6.62 6.75 -10.03
C ILE A 487 5.42 7.70 -9.96
N LEU A 488 4.95 8.02 -8.75
CA LEU A 488 3.90 9.01 -8.54
C LEU A 488 4.31 10.41 -9.02
N ARG A 489 5.59 10.79 -8.86
CA ARG A 489 6.14 12.03 -9.43
C ARG A 489 6.12 12.03 -10.95
N GLN A 490 6.51 10.92 -11.57
CA GLN A 490 6.50 10.79 -13.03
C GLN A 490 5.07 10.86 -13.59
N LEU A 491 4.12 10.17 -12.94
CA LEU A 491 2.71 10.23 -13.29
C LEU A 491 2.16 11.66 -13.20
N GLY A 492 2.48 12.38 -12.11
CA GLY A 492 2.11 13.78 -11.94
C GLY A 492 2.64 14.67 -13.06
N ARG A 493 3.90 14.48 -13.48
CA ARG A 493 4.51 15.23 -14.61
C ARG A 493 3.85 14.91 -15.95
N GLN A 494 3.56 13.64 -16.26
CA GLN A 494 2.88 13.25 -17.50
C GLN A 494 1.48 13.87 -17.63
N MET A 495 0.78 14.02 -16.51
CA MET A 495 -0.54 14.69 -16.49
C MET A 495 -0.46 16.21 -16.72
N THR A 496 0.72 16.83 -16.59
CA THR A 496 0.94 18.27 -16.85
C THR A 496 1.38 18.60 -18.28
N THR A 497 1.81 17.59 -19.06
CA THR A 497 2.25 17.79 -20.46
C THR A 497 1.07 17.81 -21.45
N GLN A 498 1.22 18.62 -22.51
CA GLN A 498 0.19 19.13 -23.44
C GLN A 498 -0.81 18.13 -24.06
N GLU A 499 -0.53 16.82 -24.05
CA GLU A 499 -1.39 15.79 -24.66
C GLU A 499 -2.50 15.28 -23.71
N GLY A 500 -2.37 15.46 -22.40
CA GLY A 500 -3.42 15.08 -21.41
C GLY A 500 -4.50 16.15 -21.18
N MET A 501 -4.32 17.34 -21.75
CA MET A 501 -5.16 18.52 -21.49
C MET A 501 -6.41 18.59 -22.39
N SER A 502 -6.49 17.76 -23.43
CA SER A 502 -7.56 17.80 -24.45
C SER A 502 -8.73 16.85 -24.20
N GLN A 503 -8.65 15.95 -23.21
CA GLN A 503 -9.68 14.92 -22.96
C GLN A 503 -10.34 14.95 -21.57
N LEU A 504 -10.12 15.98 -20.73
CA LEU A 504 -10.72 16.04 -19.40
C LEU A 504 -11.53 17.34 -19.18
N PRO A 505 -12.79 17.27 -18.70
CA PRO A 505 -13.60 18.45 -18.39
C PRO A 505 -12.93 19.31 -17.32
N GLY A 506 -12.90 20.63 -17.55
CA GLY A 506 -12.23 21.61 -16.70
C GLY A 506 -12.74 21.60 -15.26
N GLY A 507 -11.84 21.33 -14.31
CA GLY A 507 -12.10 21.39 -12.87
C GLY A 507 -11.07 20.66 -12.00
N ASN A 508 -10.36 19.67 -12.53
CA ASN A 508 -9.65 18.66 -11.72
C ASN A 508 -8.10 18.64 -11.82
N THR A 509 -7.46 19.58 -12.50
CA THR A 509 -5.99 19.60 -12.70
C THR A 509 -5.20 20.16 -11.50
N GLY A 510 -5.83 20.99 -10.66
CA GLY A 510 -5.14 21.70 -9.56
C GLY A 510 -4.86 20.84 -8.32
N ALA A 511 -5.57 19.74 -8.11
CA ALA A 511 -5.47 18.95 -6.88
C ALA A 511 -4.36 17.88 -6.94
N LEU A 512 -4.18 17.21 -8.07
CA LEU A 512 -3.05 16.29 -8.26
C LEU A 512 -1.70 17.01 -8.27
N LEU A 513 -1.66 18.23 -8.82
CA LEU A 513 -0.49 19.11 -8.71
C LEU A 513 -0.22 19.49 -7.25
N LYS A 514 -1.25 19.76 -6.44
CA LYS A 514 -1.11 20.01 -4.99
C LYS A 514 -0.59 18.79 -4.23
N VAL A 515 -1.09 17.59 -4.51
CA VAL A 515 -0.58 16.32 -3.94
C VAL A 515 0.87 16.10 -4.33
N TRP A 516 1.23 16.34 -5.59
CA TRP A 516 2.59 16.26 -6.09
C TRP A 516 3.54 17.27 -5.41
N VAL A 517 3.16 18.55 -5.33
CA VAL A 517 3.91 19.59 -4.61
C VAL A 517 4.05 19.24 -3.12
N TRP A 518 3.00 18.72 -2.50
CA TRP A 518 3.00 18.31 -1.09
C TRP A 518 3.93 17.11 -0.83
N LEU A 519 3.95 16.11 -1.72
CA LEU A 519 4.87 14.97 -1.64
C LEU A 519 6.33 15.34 -1.93
N GLU A 520 6.59 16.29 -2.85
CA GLU A 520 7.94 16.85 -3.05
C GLU A 520 8.41 17.67 -1.84
N ALA A 521 7.55 18.50 -1.26
CA ALA A 521 7.84 19.22 -0.02
C ALA A 521 8.15 18.26 1.14
N ARG A 522 7.45 17.11 1.21
CA ARG A 522 7.69 16.06 2.21
C ARG A 522 9.02 15.33 2.04
N GLU A 523 9.46 15.04 0.81
CA GLU A 523 10.73 14.35 0.60
C GLU A 523 11.93 15.28 0.83
N LEU A 524 11.80 16.57 0.49
CA LEU A 524 12.73 17.62 0.92
C LEU A 524 12.80 17.73 2.44
N ALA A 525 11.66 17.58 3.13
CA ALA A 525 11.59 17.55 4.59
C ALA A 525 12.15 16.24 5.21
N SER A 526 12.01 15.10 4.52
CA SER A 526 12.49 13.77 4.96
C SER A 526 14.00 13.58 4.73
N ALA A 527 14.56 14.12 3.64
CA ALA A 527 16.02 14.18 3.45
C ALA A 527 16.69 15.12 4.48
N ALA A 528 15.91 16.04 5.04
CA ALA A 528 16.27 16.89 6.18
C ALA A 528 15.81 16.27 7.51
N LEU A 529 16.03 14.97 7.73
CA LEU A 529 15.82 14.28 9.02
C LEU A 529 16.89 14.67 10.06
N THR A 530 16.90 15.95 10.35
CA THR A 530 17.06 16.55 11.68
C THR A 530 15.82 17.42 11.77
N ASN A 531 14.91 17.22 12.73
CA ASN A 531 13.66 17.98 12.88
C ASN A 531 13.93 19.50 12.85
N VAL A 532 13.95 20.10 11.66
CA VAL A 532 14.28 21.49 11.43
C VAL A 532 13.05 22.05 10.74
N GLY A 533 12.13 22.59 11.55
CA GLY A 533 10.86 23.13 11.08
C GLY A 533 11.06 24.36 10.18
N SER A 534 10.04 24.71 9.41
CA SER A 534 10.04 25.99 8.70
C SER A 534 9.86 27.16 9.70
N PRO A 535 10.29 28.40 9.38
CA PRO A 535 10.05 29.56 10.23
C PRO A 535 8.56 29.82 10.57
N VAL A 536 7.65 29.26 9.78
CA VAL A 536 6.19 29.38 9.92
C VAL A 536 5.65 28.44 11.02
N GLU A 537 6.36 27.37 11.36
CA GLU A 537 5.95 26.35 12.34
C GLU A 537 6.54 26.57 13.74
N LYS A 538 7.22 27.71 13.96
CA LYS A 538 7.89 28.07 15.22
C LYS A 538 7.02 27.86 16.46
N GLU A 539 5.78 28.35 16.44
CA GLU A 539 4.91 28.25 17.61
C GLU A 539 4.45 26.82 17.88
N GLN A 540 4.34 25.99 16.85
CA GLN A 540 3.94 24.59 17.00
C GLN A 540 5.01 23.78 17.74
N TYR A 541 6.26 23.90 17.30
CA TYR A 541 7.39 23.22 17.94
C TYR A 541 7.60 23.68 19.39
N VAL A 542 7.45 24.99 19.65
CA VAL A 542 7.52 25.53 21.01
C VAL A 542 6.37 25.01 21.87
N GLY A 543 5.14 25.04 21.35
CA GLY A 543 3.95 24.55 22.05
C GLY A 543 4.04 23.08 22.42
N GLU A 544 4.47 22.22 21.49
CA GLU A 544 4.65 20.79 21.71
C GLU A 544 5.77 20.51 22.73
N THR A 545 6.91 21.19 22.58
CA THR A 545 8.04 21.07 23.51
C THR A 545 7.64 21.44 24.94
N GLU A 546 6.98 22.58 25.11
CA GLU A 546 6.54 23.06 26.43
C GLU A 546 5.45 22.16 27.03
N SER A 547 4.57 21.60 26.19
CA SER A 547 3.57 20.61 26.60
C SER A 547 4.25 19.34 27.12
N LEU A 548 5.18 18.75 26.37
CA LEU A 548 5.93 17.56 26.78
C LEU A 548 6.75 17.81 28.06
N ARG A 549 7.38 18.98 28.21
CA ARG A 549 8.09 19.36 29.44
C ARG A 549 7.16 19.46 30.64
N ALA A 550 6.02 20.14 30.50
CA ALA A 550 5.03 20.27 31.57
C ALA A 550 4.47 18.90 31.99
N MET A 551 4.10 18.07 31.01
CA MET A 551 3.57 16.73 31.26
C MET A 551 4.62 15.79 31.84
N GLY A 552 5.87 15.86 31.37
CA GLY A 552 6.98 15.09 31.89
C GLY A 552 7.35 15.45 33.32
N ALA A 553 7.18 16.71 33.71
CA ALA A 553 7.32 17.16 35.09
C ALA A 553 6.16 16.69 35.98
N ALA A 554 4.92 16.70 35.46
CA ALA A 554 3.73 16.31 36.19
C ALA A 554 3.58 14.78 36.36
N ALA A 555 3.93 14.00 35.34
CA ALA A 555 3.85 12.54 35.32
C ALA A 555 5.11 11.93 34.68
N PRO A 556 6.23 11.82 35.43
CA PRO A 556 7.51 11.35 34.90
C PRO A 556 7.42 9.99 34.19
N GLY A 557 7.92 9.91 32.96
CA GLY A 557 7.91 8.69 32.15
C GLY A 557 6.55 8.34 31.53
N LEU A 558 5.52 9.18 31.67
CA LEU A 558 4.25 9.01 30.95
C LEU A 558 4.31 9.55 29.51
N VAL A 559 5.21 10.53 29.26
CA VAL A 559 5.45 11.14 27.95
C VAL A 559 6.93 10.92 27.53
N PRO A 560 7.25 10.96 26.22
CA PRO A 560 8.63 11.00 25.75
C PRO A 560 9.40 12.18 26.36
N ALA A 561 10.58 11.93 26.93
CA ALA A 561 11.39 12.98 27.51
C ALA A 561 11.96 13.90 26.42
N VAL A 562 11.82 15.22 26.57
CA VAL A 562 12.49 16.19 25.67
C VAL A 562 13.99 16.20 25.99
N ILE A 563 14.82 15.86 25.00
CA ILE A 563 16.29 15.82 25.09
C ILE A 563 16.88 17.18 24.75
N ALA A 564 16.43 17.80 23.66
CA ALA A 564 16.90 19.11 23.21
C ALA A 564 15.76 19.84 22.48
N ALA A 565 15.73 21.18 22.56
CA ALA A 565 14.85 22.00 21.75
C ALA A 565 15.41 23.41 21.63
N GLY A 566 15.33 24.00 20.44
CA GLY A 566 15.92 25.31 20.16
C GLY A 566 15.64 25.80 18.75
N PHE A 567 16.49 26.70 18.26
CA PHE A 567 16.43 27.25 16.91
C PHE A 567 17.77 27.04 16.23
N VAL A 568 17.77 26.71 14.94
CA VAL A 568 18.98 26.68 14.10
C VAL A 568 18.95 27.82 13.09
N ASP A 569 20.06 28.52 12.94
CA ASP A 569 20.22 29.57 11.93
C ASP A 569 20.33 28.99 10.51
N SER A 570 20.50 29.85 9.50
CA SER A 570 20.65 29.44 8.10
C SER A 570 21.89 28.60 7.82
N ASP A 571 22.90 28.67 8.70
CA ASP A 571 24.16 27.94 8.60
C ASP A 571 24.13 26.64 9.41
N GLY A 572 22.99 26.31 10.03
CA GLY A 572 22.78 25.09 10.80
C GLY A 572 23.36 25.13 12.21
N GLN A 573 23.74 26.30 12.72
CA GLN A 573 24.22 26.47 14.10
C GLN A 573 23.09 26.86 15.06
N GLU A 574 23.25 26.51 16.33
CA GLU A 574 22.27 26.83 17.35
C GLU A 574 22.17 28.33 17.59
N SER A 575 20.98 28.88 17.35
CA SER A 575 20.68 30.29 17.44
C SER A 575 20.17 30.66 18.83
N ALA A 576 20.97 31.46 19.55
CA ALA A 576 20.61 32.01 20.85
C ALA A 576 19.61 33.18 20.77
N SER A 577 19.40 33.77 19.59
CA SER A 577 18.49 34.92 19.40
C SER A 577 17.01 34.50 19.31
N GLY A 578 16.73 33.20 19.24
CA GLY A 578 15.39 32.68 18.97
C GLY A 578 14.92 32.90 17.53
N GLU A 579 15.81 33.38 16.65
CA GLU A 579 15.57 33.52 15.21
C GLU A 579 16.19 32.32 14.48
N GLY A 580 15.43 31.71 13.58
CA GLY A 580 15.86 30.51 12.88
C GLY A 580 14.75 29.47 12.76
N ARG A 581 15.12 28.30 12.26
CA ARG A 581 14.24 27.14 12.11
C ARG A 581 14.12 26.41 13.45
N PRO A 582 12.90 26.19 13.99
CA PRO A 582 12.73 25.50 15.27
C PRO A 582 13.14 24.03 15.16
N TYR A 583 13.65 23.46 16.25
CA TYR A 583 13.88 22.01 16.37
C TYR A 583 13.51 21.53 17.78
N PHE A 584 13.07 20.27 17.88
CA PHE A 584 13.10 19.55 19.14
C PHE A 584 13.44 18.07 18.90
N VAL A 585 14.10 17.49 19.89
CA VAL A 585 14.55 16.10 19.94
C VAL A 585 13.98 15.51 21.23
N SER A 586 13.29 14.39 21.13
CA SER A 586 12.74 13.66 22.26
C SER A 586 13.24 12.23 22.32
N GLU A 587 13.03 11.59 23.46
CA GLU A 587 13.24 10.17 23.66
C GLU A 587 12.41 9.37 22.66
N TYR A 588 13.04 8.43 21.96
CA TYR A 588 12.32 7.48 21.11
C TYR A 588 11.67 6.38 21.96
N LYS A 589 10.36 6.23 21.86
CA LYS A 589 9.58 5.13 22.43
C LYS A 589 9.12 4.19 21.32
N ASP A 590 9.38 2.90 21.47
CA ASP A 590 8.87 1.87 20.56
C ASP A 590 7.47 1.45 21.05
N LEU A 591 6.43 1.73 20.24
CA LEU A 591 5.04 1.72 20.68
C LEU A 591 4.17 0.74 19.90
N THR A 592 3.31 0.04 20.62
CA THR A 592 2.16 -0.71 20.08
C THR A 592 0.84 -0.08 20.55
N SER A 593 -0.29 -0.55 20.03
CA SER A 593 -1.61 -0.09 20.47
C SER A 593 -1.80 -0.25 21.98
N LEU A 594 -2.59 0.65 22.58
CA LEU A 594 -2.89 0.62 24.01
C LEU A 594 -3.62 -0.67 24.38
N THR A 595 -3.05 -1.45 25.30
CA THR A 595 -3.63 -2.72 25.77
C THR A 595 -4.61 -2.49 26.92
N GLU A 596 -5.43 -3.47 27.28
CA GLU A 596 -6.27 -3.42 28.47
C GLU A 596 -5.47 -3.16 29.76
N LYS A 597 -4.30 -3.79 29.91
CA LYS A 597 -3.46 -3.63 31.11
C LYS A 597 -2.82 -2.24 31.16
N SER A 598 -2.21 -1.79 30.07
CA SER A 598 -1.58 -0.46 30.02
C SER A 598 -2.63 0.66 30.07
N GLY A 599 -3.83 0.44 29.53
CA GLY A 599 -4.97 1.36 29.66
C GLY A 599 -5.44 1.56 31.10
N GLN A 600 -5.47 0.50 31.93
CA GLN A 600 -5.74 0.64 33.37
C GLN A 600 -4.68 1.50 34.07
N VAL A 601 -3.40 1.26 33.74
CA VAL A 601 -2.30 2.04 34.29
C VAL A 601 -2.41 3.50 33.85
N LEU A 602 -2.70 3.75 32.57
CA LEU A 602 -2.88 5.09 32.02
C LEU A 602 -3.99 5.84 32.78
N GLY A 603 -5.14 5.19 32.98
CA GLY A 603 -6.27 5.78 33.70
C GLY A 603 -5.93 6.15 35.13
N ARG A 604 -5.18 5.28 35.83
CA ARG A 604 -4.67 5.57 37.18
C ARG A 604 -3.71 6.77 37.16
N ARG A 605 -2.67 6.74 36.31
CA ARG A 605 -1.63 7.77 36.26
C ARG A 605 -2.19 9.13 35.86
N LEU A 606 -3.11 9.17 34.90
CA LEU A 606 -3.79 10.40 34.51
C LEU A 606 -4.57 11.00 35.70
N ALA A 607 -5.30 10.19 36.46
CA ALA A 607 -6.10 10.62 37.61
C ALA A 607 -5.28 11.03 38.85
N THR A 608 -4.12 10.40 39.09
CA THR A 608 -3.32 10.60 40.30
C THR A 608 -2.09 11.46 40.12
N GLU A 609 -1.62 11.65 38.88
CA GLU A 609 -0.41 12.39 38.56
C GLU A 609 -0.73 13.58 37.66
N LEU A 610 -1.08 13.35 36.38
CA LEU A 610 -1.22 14.44 35.40
C LEU A 610 -2.32 15.43 35.78
N HIS A 611 -3.54 14.95 36.02
CA HIS A 611 -4.69 15.76 36.42
C HIS A 611 -4.65 16.18 37.90
N ARG A 612 -3.48 16.11 38.55
CA ARG A 612 -3.21 16.71 39.87
C ARG A 612 -2.21 17.86 39.79
N CYS A 613 -1.66 18.13 38.61
CA CYS A 613 -0.81 19.28 38.38
C CYS A 613 -1.68 20.52 38.15
N GLU A 614 -1.77 21.37 39.18
CA GLU A 614 -2.63 22.56 39.19
C GLU A 614 -1.89 23.83 38.74
N SER A 615 -2.60 24.78 38.15
CA SER A 615 -2.08 26.10 37.77
C SER A 615 -2.50 27.19 38.76
N SER A 616 -1.53 27.99 39.22
CA SER A 616 -1.78 29.19 40.02
C SER A 616 -2.22 30.41 39.21
N LYS A 617 -2.20 30.33 37.87
CA LYS A 617 -2.56 31.42 36.96
C LYS A 617 -4.00 31.32 36.41
N GLY A 618 -4.76 30.31 36.84
CA GLY A 618 -6.09 29.99 36.29
C GLY A 618 -6.00 29.05 35.08
N PHE A 619 -6.97 29.17 34.17
CA PHE A 619 -7.14 28.30 33.00
C PHE A 619 -6.40 28.87 31.79
N GLY A 620 -5.67 28.05 31.05
CA GLY A 620 -4.85 28.50 29.92
C GLY A 620 -3.49 27.81 29.84
N PHE A 621 -2.57 28.36 29.06
CA PHE A 621 -1.19 27.87 28.94
C PHE A 621 -0.26 29.05 28.65
N HIS A 622 1.02 28.94 29.03
CA HIS A 622 1.97 30.06 28.87
C HIS A 622 2.39 30.30 27.42
N VAL A 623 2.16 29.33 26.53
CA VAL A 623 2.40 29.42 25.09
C VAL A 623 1.18 28.90 24.31
N PRO A 624 0.97 29.35 23.06
CA PRO A 624 0.03 28.69 22.17
C PRO A 624 0.39 27.22 21.95
N THR A 625 -0.62 26.35 21.84
CA THR A 625 -0.44 24.95 21.43
C THR A 625 -1.20 24.67 20.14
N PHE A 626 -1.06 23.47 19.59
CA PHE A 626 -1.70 23.10 18.33
C PHE A 626 -2.46 21.79 18.50
N CYS A 627 -3.73 21.74 18.08
CA CYS A 627 -4.54 20.53 18.09
C CYS A 627 -4.78 20.15 16.63
N GLY A 628 -3.98 19.22 16.12
CA GLY A 628 -3.76 19.06 14.68
C GLY A 628 -3.13 20.32 14.08
N ALA A 629 -3.66 20.79 12.94
CA ALA A 629 -3.19 22.03 12.29
C ALA A 629 -3.74 23.31 12.94
N THR A 630 -4.66 23.19 13.91
CA THR A 630 -5.34 24.35 14.49
C THR A 630 -4.55 24.93 15.66
N ARG A 631 -4.19 26.20 15.52
CA ARG A 631 -3.52 26.98 16.57
C ARG A 631 -4.49 27.31 17.71
N MET A 632 -4.15 26.85 18.91
CA MET A 632 -4.85 27.15 20.16
C MET A 632 -4.14 28.29 20.89
N ARG A 633 -4.81 29.43 21.04
CA ARG A 633 -4.21 30.61 21.70
C ARG A 633 -3.86 30.37 23.17
N ASN A 634 -4.69 29.60 23.87
CA ASN A 634 -4.56 29.26 25.29
C ASN A 634 -4.27 30.46 26.22
N GLY A 635 -4.86 31.62 25.94
CA GLY A 635 -4.78 32.77 26.85
C GLY A 635 -5.31 32.43 28.24
N TRP A 636 -4.79 33.11 29.26
CA TRP A 636 -5.21 32.91 30.64
C TRP A 636 -6.61 33.50 30.90
N SER A 637 -7.46 32.73 31.57
CA SER A 637 -8.81 33.11 32.00
C SER A 637 -9.03 32.72 33.46
N GLU A 638 -9.86 33.50 34.16
CA GLU A 638 -10.16 33.26 35.58
C GLU A 638 -11.12 32.07 35.77
N THR A 639 -12.02 31.86 34.81
CA THR A 639 -13.03 30.79 34.85
C THR A 639 -12.89 29.82 33.69
N TRP A 640 -13.28 28.57 33.92
CA TRP A 640 -13.28 27.54 32.86
C TRP A 640 -14.32 27.86 31.77
N GLU A 641 -15.46 28.44 32.15
CA GLU A 641 -16.50 28.91 31.24
C GLU A 641 -15.93 29.89 30.20
N GLU A 642 -15.20 30.91 30.66
CA GLU A 642 -14.56 31.90 29.79
C GLU A 642 -13.48 31.27 28.90
N CYS A 643 -12.63 30.42 29.48
CA CYS A 643 -11.55 29.75 28.75
C CYS A 643 -12.11 28.86 27.62
N PHE A 644 -13.06 27.99 27.95
CA PHE A 644 -13.69 27.08 26.98
C PHE A 644 -14.57 27.81 25.97
N GLY A 645 -15.30 28.85 26.42
CA GLY A 645 -16.07 29.74 25.56
C GLY A 645 -15.20 30.42 24.51
N THR A 646 -14.01 30.90 24.88
CA THR A 646 -13.05 31.50 23.95
C THR A 646 -12.56 30.49 22.91
N LYS A 647 -12.25 29.25 23.32
CA LYS A 647 -11.82 28.17 22.41
C LYS A 647 -12.88 27.86 21.35
N ILE A 648 -14.15 27.75 21.74
CA ILE A 648 -15.26 27.56 20.80
C ILE A 648 -15.39 28.78 19.86
N GLY A 649 -15.33 29.99 20.42
CA GLY A 649 -15.43 31.23 19.64
C GLY A 649 -14.38 31.36 18.54
N ASP A 650 -13.14 30.94 18.83
CA ASP A 650 -12.03 30.96 17.87
C ASP A 650 -12.28 30.03 16.69
N LEU A 651 -12.77 28.81 16.94
CA LEU A 651 -13.12 27.86 15.88
C LEU A 651 -14.26 28.39 15.00
N LEU A 652 -15.28 28.98 15.61
CA LEU A 652 -16.40 29.58 14.87
C LEU A 652 -15.95 30.79 14.04
N ALA A 653 -14.99 31.59 14.54
CA ALA A 653 -14.42 32.70 13.80
C ALA A 653 -13.62 32.21 12.58
N SER A 654 -12.82 31.16 12.73
CA SER A 654 -12.10 30.51 11.61
C SER A 654 -13.07 30.00 10.54
N LEU A 655 -14.13 29.28 10.94
CA LEU A 655 -15.15 28.77 10.01
C LEU A 655 -15.89 29.88 9.25
N LYS A 656 -16.14 31.02 9.90
CA LYS A 656 -16.72 32.19 9.23
C LYS A 656 -15.77 32.83 8.22
N ALA A 657 -14.48 32.89 8.55
CA ALA A 657 -13.48 33.51 7.69
C ALA A 657 -13.25 32.72 6.40
N GLU A 658 -13.38 31.39 6.44
CA GLU A 658 -13.21 30.50 5.27
C GLU A 658 -14.35 30.62 4.23
N GLY A 659 -15.49 31.22 4.58
CA GLY A 659 -16.62 31.37 3.66
C GLY A 659 -17.43 30.09 3.49
N GLY A 660 -18.18 29.71 4.53
CA GLY A 660 -19.07 28.54 4.56
C GLY A 660 -19.77 28.41 5.93
N TYR A 661 -20.61 27.37 6.10
CA TYR A 661 -21.13 26.95 7.43
C TYR A 661 -21.93 27.99 8.24
N SER A 662 -22.59 28.95 7.59
CA SER A 662 -23.31 30.04 8.27
C SER A 662 -24.30 29.56 9.34
N ASP A 663 -25.08 28.53 9.05
CA ASP A 663 -26.06 27.98 9.99
C ASP A 663 -25.41 27.22 11.15
N LEU A 664 -24.29 26.53 10.90
CA LEU A 664 -23.48 25.89 11.93
C LEU A 664 -22.86 26.93 12.85
N CYS A 665 -22.33 28.03 12.30
CA CYS A 665 -21.75 29.12 13.07
C CYS A 665 -22.80 29.82 13.95
N LYS A 666 -23.98 30.13 13.41
CA LYS A 666 -25.10 30.68 14.20
C LYS A 666 -25.47 29.77 15.36
N LYS A 667 -25.51 28.45 15.12
CA LYS A 667 -25.85 27.48 16.17
C LYS A 667 -24.75 27.33 17.22
N GLY A 668 -23.49 27.39 16.79
CA GLY A 668 -22.34 27.42 17.69
C GLY A 668 -22.36 28.64 18.62
N GLU A 669 -22.76 29.79 18.11
CA GLU A 669 -22.96 31.00 18.94
C GLU A 669 -24.09 30.81 19.98
N GLU A 670 -25.18 30.13 19.62
CA GLU A 670 -26.25 29.82 20.58
C GLU A 670 -25.75 28.87 21.69
N VAL A 671 -24.96 27.86 21.34
CA VAL A 671 -24.30 26.99 22.32
C VAL A 671 -23.38 27.81 23.23
N GLN A 672 -22.59 28.71 22.66
CA GLN A 672 -21.67 29.57 23.42
C GLN A 672 -22.42 30.50 24.39
N LYS A 673 -23.59 31.04 24.00
CA LYS A 673 -24.38 31.97 24.82
C LYS A 673 -25.26 31.30 25.86
N ARG A 674 -25.74 30.08 25.61
CA ARG A 674 -26.74 29.41 26.46
C ARG A 674 -26.21 28.17 27.16
N VAL A 675 -25.59 27.26 26.42
CA VAL A 675 -25.18 25.95 26.93
C VAL A 675 -23.93 26.06 27.78
N ILE A 676 -22.91 26.79 27.32
CA ILE A 676 -21.64 26.94 28.05
C ILE A 676 -21.88 27.54 29.45
N PRO A 677 -22.61 28.67 29.62
CA PRO A 677 -22.91 29.20 30.95
C PRO A 677 -23.74 28.25 31.80
N ALA A 678 -24.73 27.58 31.21
CA ALA A 678 -25.61 26.66 31.94
C ALA A 678 -24.87 25.44 32.50
N LEU A 679 -24.00 24.82 31.69
CA LEU A 679 -23.28 23.61 32.07
C LEU A 679 -21.99 23.88 32.84
N LEU A 680 -21.30 25.00 32.59
CA LEU A 680 -19.97 25.27 33.14
C LEU A 680 -19.93 26.40 34.17
N GLY A 681 -20.83 27.38 34.10
CA GLY A 681 -20.70 28.64 34.87
C GLY A 681 -20.89 28.50 36.39
N HIS A 682 -21.55 27.43 36.85
CA HIS A 682 -21.73 27.16 38.27
C HIS A 682 -20.72 26.15 38.85
N LEU A 683 -19.84 25.58 38.00
CA LEU A 683 -18.87 24.58 38.42
C LEU A 683 -17.66 25.23 39.08
N GLN A 684 -17.28 24.70 40.23
CA GLN A 684 -15.98 25.02 40.84
C GLN A 684 -14.96 23.99 40.34
N ILE A 685 -14.14 24.42 39.39
CA ILE A 685 -13.16 23.56 38.72
C ILE A 685 -11.77 24.02 39.11
N GLU A 686 -10.93 23.08 39.56
CA GLU A 686 -9.50 23.32 39.71
C GLU A 686 -8.83 23.18 38.34
N PRO A 687 -8.00 24.16 37.90
CA PRO A 687 -7.35 24.12 36.59
C PRO A 687 -6.20 23.12 36.60
N VAL A 688 -6.43 21.94 36.02
CA VAL A 688 -5.43 20.86 35.97
C VAL A 688 -4.79 20.76 34.60
N LEU A 689 -3.53 20.32 34.53
CA LEU A 689 -2.81 20.12 33.28
C LEU A 689 -3.48 19.02 32.45
N LEU A 690 -3.87 19.36 31.22
CA LEU A 690 -4.45 18.44 30.24
C LEU A 690 -3.45 18.08 29.15
N HIS A 691 -3.62 16.91 28.55
CA HIS A 691 -3.01 16.57 27.26
C HIS A 691 -3.62 17.41 26.14
N GLY A 692 -4.93 17.67 26.17
CA GLY A 692 -5.65 18.52 25.22
C GLY A 692 -5.97 17.87 23.86
N ASP A 693 -5.34 16.72 23.57
CA ASP A 693 -5.60 15.89 22.39
C ASP A 693 -5.50 14.38 22.70
N LEU A 694 -6.07 13.93 23.84
CA LEU A 694 -5.90 12.58 24.37
C LEU A 694 -6.83 11.54 23.70
N TRP A 695 -6.62 11.20 22.44
CA TRP A 695 -7.37 10.14 21.76
C TRP A 695 -6.50 8.91 21.53
N SER A 696 -7.09 7.79 21.08
CA SER A 696 -6.36 6.51 20.94
C SER A 696 -5.11 6.59 20.04
N GLY A 697 -5.05 7.53 19.10
CA GLY A 697 -3.87 7.77 18.26
C GLY A 697 -2.69 8.43 18.96
N ASN A 698 -2.93 9.08 20.10
CA ASN A 698 -1.94 9.76 20.93
C ASN A 698 -1.65 8.98 22.21
N THR A 699 -1.98 7.69 22.21
CA THR A 699 -1.72 6.75 23.30
C THR A 699 -1.07 5.48 22.75
N GLY A 700 -0.16 4.89 23.50
CA GLY A 700 0.51 3.64 23.13
C GLY A 700 0.98 2.84 24.34
N THR A 701 1.39 1.60 24.07
CA THR A 701 2.08 0.75 25.04
C THR A 701 3.53 0.61 24.60
N ASP A 702 4.47 1.00 25.46
CA ASP A 702 5.90 0.78 25.23
C ASP A 702 6.18 -0.73 25.16
N THR A 703 6.73 -1.19 24.03
CA THR A 703 6.99 -2.61 23.77
C THR A 703 8.01 -3.21 24.74
N LYS A 704 8.93 -2.40 25.27
CA LYS A 704 10.00 -2.84 26.16
C LYS A 704 9.53 -2.94 27.60
N THR A 705 8.72 -1.97 28.06
CA THR A 705 8.33 -1.86 29.47
C THR A 705 6.90 -2.35 29.74
N GLY A 706 6.03 -2.35 28.73
CA GLY A 706 4.59 -2.60 28.88
C GLY A 706 3.82 -1.45 29.54
N GLU A 707 4.48 -0.33 29.80
CA GLU A 707 3.88 0.86 30.40
C GLU A 707 3.17 1.73 29.35
N PRO A 708 2.13 2.48 29.74
CA PRO A 708 1.46 3.40 28.83
C PRO A 708 2.32 4.63 28.55
N VAL A 709 2.25 5.10 27.31
CA VAL A 709 2.88 6.35 26.86
C VAL A 709 1.82 7.20 26.16
N ILE A 710 1.82 8.50 26.41
CA ILE A 710 1.03 9.50 25.68
C ILE A 710 1.96 10.51 25.01
N PHE A 711 1.59 10.99 23.83
CA PHE A 711 2.46 11.79 22.96
C PHE A 711 1.64 12.68 22.03
N ASP A 712 2.29 13.63 21.35
CA ASP A 712 1.64 14.66 20.52
C ASP A 712 0.59 15.52 21.28
N PRO A 713 0.99 16.17 22.40
CA PRO A 713 0.06 16.94 23.22
C PRO A 713 -0.25 18.33 22.68
N SER A 714 -1.46 18.79 23.00
CA SER A 714 -1.92 20.18 22.86
C SER A 714 -2.25 20.77 24.22
N SER A 715 -1.27 20.80 25.13
CA SER A 715 -1.55 20.99 26.55
C SER A 715 -2.08 22.38 26.92
N PHE A 716 -2.96 22.40 27.90
CA PHE A 716 -3.39 23.60 28.62
C PHE A 716 -3.97 23.20 29.98
N TYR A 717 -4.07 24.15 30.90
CA TYR A 717 -4.75 23.95 32.18
C TYR A 717 -6.25 24.14 32.01
N GLY A 718 -7.04 23.11 32.34
CA GLY A 718 -8.46 23.02 32.02
C GLY A 718 -9.23 22.10 32.98
N HIS A 719 -10.49 21.83 32.63
CA HIS A 719 -11.27 20.80 33.31
C HIS A 719 -10.84 19.41 32.87
N ASN A 720 -10.49 18.54 33.82
CA ASN A 720 -10.06 17.16 33.59
C ASN A 720 -11.02 16.33 32.71
N GLU A 721 -12.33 16.60 32.77
CA GLU A 721 -13.32 15.91 31.94
C GLU A 721 -13.17 16.19 30.44
N ALA A 722 -12.49 17.27 30.03
CA ALA A 722 -12.23 17.55 28.62
C ALA A 722 -11.31 16.51 27.97
N ASP A 723 -10.25 16.07 28.67
CA ASP A 723 -9.37 14.98 28.21
C ASP A 723 -10.12 13.65 28.16
N LEU A 724 -11.03 13.40 29.10
CA LEU A 724 -11.86 12.20 29.10
C LEU A 724 -12.88 12.19 27.96
N ALA A 725 -13.36 13.37 27.55
CA ALA A 725 -14.30 13.49 26.45
C ALA A 725 -13.63 13.12 25.13
N ILE A 726 -12.47 13.72 24.81
CA ILE A 726 -11.74 13.36 23.59
C ILE A 726 -11.28 11.90 23.58
N ALA A 727 -10.90 11.34 24.74
CA ALA A 727 -10.53 9.93 24.85
C ALA A 727 -11.62 8.94 24.42
N ARG A 728 -12.89 9.37 24.37
CA ARG A 728 -14.02 8.57 23.89
C ARG A 728 -14.22 8.68 22.39
N ILE A 729 -13.74 9.78 21.79
CA ILE A 729 -13.91 10.04 20.37
C ILE A 729 -12.97 9.10 19.60
N PHE A 730 -13.50 8.49 18.53
CA PHE A 730 -12.81 7.55 17.63
C PHE A 730 -12.52 6.14 18.18
N GLY A 731 -12.91 5.84 19.43
CA GLY A 731 -12.70 4.52 20.04
C GLY A 731 -11.22 4.18 20.25
N GLY A 732 -10.93 2.96 20.72
CA GLY A 732 -9.56 2.44 20.87
C GLY A 732 -8.93 2.59 22.25
N ILE A 733 -9.41 3.51 23.11
CA ILE A 733 -9.05 3.52 24.53
C ILE A 733 -9.97 2.54 25.29
N PRO A 734 -9.42 1.56 26.03
CA PRO A 734 -10.21 0.49 26.64
C PRO A 734 -11.12 1.00 27.75
N ARG A 735 -12.26 0.35 27.99
CA ARG A 735 -13.22 0.74 29.04
C ARG A 735 -12.60 0.73 30.44
N SER A 736 -11.56 -0.10 30.63
CA SER A 736 -10.82 -0.20 31.88
C SER A 736 -10.03 1.07 32.21
N PHE A 737 -9.62 1.87 31.23
CA PHE A 737 -9.04 3.20 31.44
C PHE A 737 -10.03 4.10 32.18
N PHE A 738 -11.24 4.29 31.65
CA PHE A 738 -12.26 5.16 32.25
C PHE A 738 -12.71 4.66 33.63
N THR A 739 -12.89 3.34 33.76
CA THR A 739 -13.30 2.73 35.03
C THR A 739 -12.23 2.94 36.11
N THR A 740 -10.95 2.81 35.75
CA THR A 740 -9.84 3.01 36.67
C THR A 740 -9.64 4.49 36.99
N TYR A 741 -9.75 5.37 36.00
CA TYR A 741 -9.67 6.81 36.18
C TYR A 741 -10.69 7.29 37.24
N HIS A 742 -11.97 6.94 37.07
CA HIS A 742 -13.02 7.38 38.00
C HIS A 742 -12.97 6.75 39.39
N LYS A 743 -12.20 5.67 39.57
CA LYS A 743 -11.88 5.14 40.90
C LYS A 743 -10.97 6.08 41.70
N HIS A 744 -10.13 6.85 41.01
CA HIS A 744 -9.14 7.74 41.62
C HIS A 744 -9.50 9.23 41.50
N PHE A 745 -10.29 9.60 40.49
CA PHE A 745 -10.81 10.95 40.28
C PHE A 745 -12.31 10.90 39.94
N PRO A 746 -13.19 11.08 40.94
CA PRO A 746 -14.64 11.04 40.74
C PRO A 746 -15.15 12.05 39.70
N LYS A 747 -16.30 11.77 39.11
CA LYS A 747 -16.99 12.70 38.18
C LYS A 747 -17.32 14.00 38.91
N THR A 748 -17.21 15.13 38.21
CA THR A 748 -17.51 16.45 38.77
C THR A 748 -19.01 16.58 39.03
N GLU A 749 -19.40 17.13 40.18
CA GLU A 749 -20.80 17.41 40.50
C GLU A 749 -21.31 18.60 39.69
N PRO A 750 -22.56 18.60 39.20
CA PRO A 750 -23.55 17.52 39.33
C PRO A 750 -23.28 16.34 38.38
N VAL A 751 -23.26 15.11 38.93
CA VAL A 751 -22.88 13.88 38.18
C VAL A 751 -23.86 13.53 37.05
N ASP A 752 -25.14 13.88 37.17
CA ASP A 752 -26.16 13.66 36.13
C ASP A 752 -25.90 14.49 34.86
N GLN A 753 -25.17 15.61 34.97
CA GLN A 753 -24.76 16.44 33.82
C GLN A 753 -23.44 15.99 33.18
N TYR A 754 -22.79 14.96 33.72
CA TYR A 754 -21.48 14.50 33.26
C TYR A 754 -21.44 14.15 31.77
N GLU A 755 -22.45 13.44 31.26
CA GLU A 755 -22.49 13.07 29.84
C GLU A 755 -22.77 14.28 28.94
N LEU A 756 -23.56 15.26 29.40
CA LEU A 756 -23.80 16.52 28.67
C LEU A 756 -22.54 17.39 28.61
N ARG A 757 -21.74 17.44 29.68
CA ARG A 757 -20.42 18.10 29.65
C ARG A 757 -19.46 17.37 28.70
N GLY A 758 -19.51 16.04 28.69
CA GLY A 758 -18.81 15.21 27.70
C GLY A 758 -19.18 15.63 26.27
N ASP A 759 -20.46 15.69 25.94
CA ASP A 759 -20.95 16.14 24.62
C ASP A 759 -20.48 17.54 24.25
N LEU A 760 -20.43 18.46 25.22
CA LEU A 760 -19.94 19.82 25.03
C LEU A 760 -18.43 19.86 24.75
N TYR A 761 -17.63 19.05 25.46
CA TYR A 761 -16.19 18.95 25.20
C TYR A 761 -15.89 18.23 23.87
N GLU A 762 -16.66 17.21 23.50
CA GLU A 762 -16.54 16.57 22.20
C GLU A 762 -16.88 17.53 21.04
N LEU A 763 -17.84 18.45 21.24
CA LEU A 763 -18.19 19.46 20.24
C LEU A 763 -16.97 20.30 19.81
N PHE A 764 -16.08 20.65 20.74
CA PHE A 764 -14.85 21.37 20.42
C PHE A 764 -14.03 20.63 19.36
N HIS A 765 -13.83 19.31 19.52
CA HIS A 765 -13.06 18.52 18.57
C HIS A 765 -13.79 18.33 17.23
N TYR A 766 -15.12 18.20 17.22
CA TYR A 766 -15.89 18.16 15.97
C TYR A 766 -15.84 19.49 15.20
N LEU A 767 -15.90 20.63 15.90
CA LEU A 767 -15.69 21.95 15.28
C LEU A 767 -14.26 22.10 14.78
N ASN A 768 -13.27 21.67 15.57
CA ASN A 768 -11.86 21.69 15.17
C ASN A 768 -11.62 20.86 13.90
N HIS A 769 -12.18 19.66 13.83
CA HIS A 769 -12.11 18.82 12.64
C HIS A 769 -12.88 19.41 11.46
N THR A 770 -13.94 20.18 11.69
CA THR A 770 -14.63 20.90 10.62
C THR A 770 -13.75 22.00 10.05
N VAL A 771 -12.97 22.71 10.88
CA VAL A 771 -11.97 23.70 10.43
C VAL A 771 -10.87 23.02 9.60
N ILE A 772 -10.34 21.88 10.06
CA ILE A 772 -9.20 21.24 9.39
C ILE A 772 -9.62 20.48 8.12
N PHE A 773 -10.79 19.82 8.13
CA PHE A 773 -11.19 18.84 7.11
C PHE A 773 -12.52 19.15 6.39
N GLY A 774 -13.34 20.07 6.89
CA GLY A 774 -14.62 20.43 6.29
C GLY A 774 -15.77 19.42 6.49
N GLY A 775 -16.55 19.21 5.43
CA GLY A 775 -17.99 18.90 5.46
C GLY A 775 -18.50 17.77 6.37
N GLY A 776 -17.86 16.59 6.42
CA GLY A 776 -18.39 15.43 7.17
C GLY A 776 -18.49 15.66 8.68
N TYR A 777 -17.56 16.43 9.26
CA TYR A 777 -17.55 16.76 10.68
C TYR A 777 -18.59 17.83 11.04
N ALA A 778 -18.97 18.68 10.07
CA ALA A 778 -19.99 19.71 10.25
C ALA A 778 -21.35 19.10 10.66
N GLY A 779 -21.71 17.96 10.06
CA GLY A 779 -22.94 17.23 10.40
C GLY A 779 -22.92 16.69 11.84
N SER A 780 -21.78 16.16 12.30
CA SER A 780 -21.60 15.68 13.68
C SER A 780 -21.60 16.82 14.70
N ALA A 781 -20.91 17.93 14.40
CA ALA A 781 -20.98 19.16 15.20
C ALA A 781 -22.43 19.65 15.31
N MET A 782 -23.17 19.71 14.19
CA MET A 782 -24.59 20.10 14.18
C MET A 782 -25.47 19.20 15.06
N ARG A 783 -25.29 17.87 15.01
CA ARG A 783 -26.03 16.93 15.87
C ARG A 783 -25.72 17.11 17.36
N LYS A 784 -24.44 17.30 17.72
CA LYS A 784 -24.03 17.60 19.10
C LYS A 784 -24.66 18.91 19.59
N MET A 785 -24.57 19.97 18.80
CA MET A 785 -25.20 21.27 19.13
C MET A 785 -26.72 21.16 19.28
N ASN A 786 -27.40 20.39 18.42
CA ASN A 786 -28.84 20.11 18.57
C ASN A 786 -29.15 19.47 19.93
N THR A 787 -28.38 18.44 20.30
CA THR A 787 -28.59 17.70 21.55
C THR A 787 -28.39 18.61 22.76
N LEU A 788 -27.29 19.37 22.76
CA LEU A 788 -26.95 20.31 23.81
C LEU A 788 -27.98 21.43 23.99
N LEU A 789 -28.44 22.04 22.88
CA LEU A 789 -29.45 23.11 22.91
C LEU A 789 -30.84 22.64 23.30
N ASN A 790 -31.15 21.35 23.10
CA ASN A 790 -32.43 20.77 23.55
C ASN A 790 -32.39 20.40 25.03
N ALA A 791 -31.21 20.18 25.59
CA ALA A 791 -31.02 19.82 27.00
C ALA A 791 -30.97 21.04 27.94
N VAL A 792 -30.76 22.25 27.40
CA VAL A 792 -30.65 23.54 28.12
C VAL A 792 -31.72 24.52 27.64
#